data_AF-A0A831NIE8-F1
#
_entry.id   AF-A0A831NIE8-F1
#
_cell.length_a   1.000
_cell.length_b   1.000
_cell.length_c   1.000
_cell.angle_alpha   90.00
_cell.angle_beta   90.00
_cell.angle_gamma   90.00
#
_symmetry.space_group_name_H-M   'P 1'
#
loop_
_entity.id
_entity.type
_entity.pdbx_description
1 polymer ?
#
loop_
_entity_poly.entity_id
_entity_poly.type
_entity_poly.pdbx_seq_one_letter_code
_entity_poly.pdbx_strand_id
1 'polypeptide(L)'
;LSKEEMDAEVEKGAGNVVRSATFAVLIILIVFFPILTLTGIEGKYFTPMAKTLVFCIIGALLLSLTYVPMMASLFLKRTVSVKPTLADRFFEKLNRVYRRTLDFCLSHVWGTLVSAFTLLILSFFLFTRLGAEFIPTLDEGDFAMQMTLPAGSSLSRSIEVSLEAEKKLKQDFPEIKHVVAKIGTAEVPTDPMAVEDADVMIVMKPFSEWTSASSRAEMVEKMKKSLETVEGAEFNFSQPIQLRFNELMTGAKADIAIKLYGEDMTELYAKAKEAAKYVEQVPGAADVLVEQAMGLPQLLVKYDRSKIARYGIDIEELNSIIRTAYAGETAGVVFENERRFDLVLRLDNEKVKDLNIDKLFVRTGEGIQIPVSEVASIDLENGPLQINRDATKRRIVIGVNVRDADIQQVVEQIRTSLEKNIKLKPGYYWEYGGQFENLQNAVRTLSIVIPIALMLILLLLFFAFRSVIYSLVVFSTVPLSLIGGVVALWLRGLPFSISAGVGFIALFGVAVLNGILMINHFNDLRKEKTYTMCTNRIIAKGCPHLLRPVFLTGLVASLGFVPMAVATSAGAEVQRPLATVVIGGLIVSTVLTLIVIPVFYRLVNVIAHLWGRKRHRARLGRKVGMTCMLLLAAVSVSAVTPQKAITLDEAVEIALQNHPRLKMASAEIERSRAARGEVWDVGNTSFSYSWGQLNGEYKKDNELAVEQSLGSLLTPFYKNALVNAQVTTGTHYRDMVKKEIVAEVKRAWVYYQYAFHLYHLYGAQEELALKLRESGDLRYQQGDIDQTERNMIATLAAELHTRSLQAREEMELASHRFAWACYAGEQVVPNDSSLAVLPLSLQDRML
;
A
#
# COMPACT_ATOMS: atom_id res chain seq x y z
N LEU A 1 -15.27 -55.28 17.63
CA LEU A 1 -16.11 -54.67 16.58
C LEU A 1 -15.91 -55.45 15.28
N SER A 2 -16.99 -55.80 14.59
CA SER A 2 -16.97 -56.26 13.20
C SER A 2 -16.47 -55.13 12.28
N LYS A 3 -16.24 -55.40 10.98
CA LYS A 3 -15.80 -54.35 10.04
C LYS A 3 -16.86 -53.26 9.89
N GLU A 4 -18.12 -53.65 9.71
CA GLU A 4 -19.27 -52.74 9.60
C GLU A 4 -19.51 -51.95 10.89
N GLU A 5 -19.34 -52.59 12.05
CA GLU A 5 -19.44 -51.88 13.34
C GLU A 5 -18.30 -50.88 13.55
N MET A 6 -17.08 -51.19 13.07
CA MET A 6 -15.95 -50.26 13.12
C MET A 6 -16.17 -49.09 12.17
N ASP A 7 -16.64 -49.34 10.94
CA ASP A 7 -16.97 -48.31 9.96
C ASP A 7 -18.02 -47.35 10.53
N ALA A 8 -19.11 -47.88 11.11
CA ALA A 8 -20.18 -47.08 11.72
C ALA A 8 -19.70 -46.26 12.94
N GLU A 9 -18.85 -46.83 13.80
CA GLU A 9 -18.34 -46.12 14.97
C GLU A 9 -17.34 -45.01 14.58
N VAL A 10 -16.49 -45.27 13.58
CA VAL A 10 -15.57 -44.26 13.03
C VAL A 10 -16.33 -43.16 12.30
N GLU A 11 -17.35 -43.48 11.50
CA GLU A 11 -18.21 -42.49 10.84
C GLU A 11 -18.92 -41.60 11.86
N LYS A 12 -19.51 -42.20 12.90
CA LYS A 12 -20.17 -41.47 13.99
C LYS A 12 -19.18 -40.60 14.78
N GLY A 13 -17.99 -41.12 15.06
CA GLY A 13 -16.92 -40.38 15.73
C GLY A 13 -16.42 -39.20 14.92
N ALA A 14 -16.16 -39.41 13.63
CA ALA A 14 -15.75 -38.38 12.69
C ALA A 14 -16.85 -37.32 12.51
N GLY A 15 -18.10 -37.72 12.26
CA GLY A 15 -19.23 -36.82 12.03
C GLY A 15 -19.44 -35.80 13.15
N ASN A 16 -19.23 -36.19 14.41
CA ASN A 16 -19.35 -35.28 15.56
C ASN A 16 -18.27 -34.19 15.59
N VAL A 17 -17.08 -34.46 15.04
CA VAL A 17 -15.92 -33.56 15.10
C VAL A 17 -15.78 -32.73 13.82
N VAL A 18 -16.20 -33.27 12.68
CA VAL A 18 -16.08 -32.66 11.34
C VAL A 18 -16.55 -31.21 11.33
N ARG A 19 -17.73 -30.91 11.86
CA ARG A 19 -18.26 -29.54 11.86
C ARG A 19 -17.34 -28.58 12.58
N SER A 20 -16.89 -28.93 13.79
CA SER A 20 -16.01 -28.08 14.60
C SER A 20 -14.63 -27.91 13.96
N ALA A 21 -14.07 -28.99 13.41
CA ALA A 21 -12.76 -28.98 12.75
C ALA A 21 -12.77 -28.12 11.47
N THR A 22 -13.79 -28.27 10.62
CA THR A 22 -13.90 -27.49 9.38
C THR A 22 -14.01 -25.99 9.65
N PHE A 23 -14.82 -25.57 10.62
CA PHE A 23 -14.91 -24.15 10.99
C PHE A 23 -13.57 -23.60 11.51
N ALA A 24 -12.86 -24.38 12.32
CA ALA A 24 -11.57 -23.94 12.84
C ALA A 24 -10.50 -23.85 11.74
N VAL A 25 -10.47 -24.82 10.82
CA VAL A 25 -9.59 -24.77 9.64
C VAL A 25 -9.90 -23.57 8.75
N LEU A 26 -11.18 -23.28 8.53
CA LEU A 26 -11.62 -22.13 7.74
C LEU A 26 -11.24 -20.79 8.40
N ILE A 27 -11.24 -20.72 9.74
CA ILE A 27 -10.70 -19.57 10.46
C ILE A 27 -9.20 -19.42 10.20
N ILE A 28 -8.42 -20.49 10.29
CA ILE A 28 -6.98 -20.44 9.99
C ILE A 28 -6.77 -19.92 8.56
N LEU A 29 -7.48 -20.46 7.57
CA LEU A 29 -7.38 -20.01 6.17
C LEU A 29 -7.67 -18.51 6.00
N ILE A 30 -8.75 -18.02 6.61
CA ILE A 30 -9.15 -16.61 6.48
C ILE A 30 -8.16 -15.68 7.19
N VAL A 31 -7.54 -16.12 8.27
CA VAL A 31 -6.50 -15.35 8.98
C VAL A 31 -5.26 -15.12 8.13
N PHE A 32 -4.94 -16.03 7.20
CA PHE A 32 -3.86 -15.83 6.24
C PHE A 32 -4.26 -14.97 5.03
N PHE A 33 -5.56 -14.75 4.80
CA PHE A 33 -6.03 -13.98 3.66
C PHE A 33 -5.50 -12.53 3.63
N PRO A 34 -5.50 -11.78 4.74
CA PRO A 34 -4.89 -10.45 4.77
C PRO A 34 -3.39 -10.43 4.42
N ILE A 35 -2.65 -11.50 4.68
CA ILE A 35 -1.23 -11.58 4.30
C ILE A 35 -1.07 -11.60 2.77
N LEU A 36 -2.05 -12.13 2.04
CA LEU A 36 -2.08 -12.09 0.57
C LEU A 36 -2.33 -10.68 0.01
N THR A 37 -2.72 -9.72 0.86
CA THR A 37 -2.93 -8.31 0.48
C THR A 37 -1.69 -7.45 0.68
N LEU A 38 -0.62 -8.01 1.29
CA LEU A 38 0.65 -7.32 1.40
C LEU A 38 1.21 -7.04 0.00
N THR A 39 1.53 -5.78 -0.25
CA THR A 39 2.16 -5.31 -1.49
C THR A 39 3.66 -5.11 -1.26
N GLY A 40 4.39 -4.65 -2.29
CA GLY A 40 5.81 -4.34 -2.15
C GLY A 40 6.69 -5.55 -1.84
N ILE A 41 7.72 -5.31 -1.02
CA ILE A 41 8.77 -6.27 -0.70
C ILE A 41 8.23 -7.35 0.24
N GLU A 42 7.53 -6.94 1.30
CA GLU A 42 6.90 -7.83 2.26
C GLU A 42 5.92 -8.79 1.56
N GLY A 43 5.18 -8.30 0.56
CA GLY A 43 4.32 -9.14 -0.27
C GLY A 43 5.10 -10.21 -1.03
N LYS A 44 6.25 -9.87 -1.63
CA LYS A 44 7.09 -10.83 -2.36
C LYS A 44 7.67 -11.92 -1.47
N TYR A 45 8.03 -11.60 -0.22
CA TYR A 45 8.51 -12.59 0.75
C TYR A 45 7.39 -13.48 1.30
N PHE A 46 6.28 -12.91 1.76
CA PHE A 46 5.29 -13.65 2.54
C PHE A 46 4.11 -14.21 1.75
N THR A 47 3.81 -13.68 0.56
CA THR A 47 2.71 -14.18 -0.27
C THR A 47 2.92 -15.63 -0.72
N PRO A 48 4.11 -16.05 -1.22
CA PRO A 48 4.34 -17.45 -1.57
C PRO A 48 4.18 -18.38 -0.38
N MET A 49 4.72 -17.98 0.79
CA MET A 49 4.58 -18.72 2.04
C MET A 49 3.10 -18.89 2.43
N ALA A 50 2.31 -17.82 2.40
CA ALA A 50 0.88 -17.85 2.72
C ALA A 50 0.09 -18.72 1.74
N LYS A 51 0.37 -18.63 0.43
CA LYS A 51 -0.27 -19.47 -0.61
C LYS A 51 -0.01 -20.95 -0.37
N THR A 52 1.25 -21.33 -0.14
CA THR A 52 1.62 -22.72 0.13
C THR A 52 0.90 -23.26 1.36
N LEU A 53 0.88 -22.48 2.44
CA LEU A 53 0.20 -22.87 3.68
C LEU A 53 -1.32 -23.01 3.46
N VAL A 54 -1.95 -22.08 2.75
CA VAL A 54 -3.38 -22.15 2.38
C VAL A 54 -3.68 -23.43 1.60
N PHE A 55 -2.89 -23.76 0.58
CA PHE A 55 -3.07 -24.98 -0.21
C PHE A 55 -2.84 -26.25 0.63
N CYS A 56 -1.81 -26.28 1.47
CA CYS A 56 -1.57 -27.38 2.40
C CYS A 56 -2.71 -27.57 3.40
N ILE A 57 -3.29 -26.49 3.92
CA ILE A 57 -4.42 -26.57 4.85
C ILE A 57 -5.70 -27.05 4.16
N ILE A 58 -5.97 -26.59 2.93
CA ILE A 58 -7.11 -27.10 2.14
C ILE A 58 -6.93 -28.59 1.85
N GLY A 59 -5.72 -29.00 1.43
CA GLY A 59 -5.39 -30.41 1.24
C GLY A 59 -5.53 -31.23 2.51
N ALA A 60 -5.04 -30.71 3.65
CA ALA A 60 -5.17 -31.36 4.96
C ALA A 60 -6.64 -31.48 5.39
N LEU A 61 -7.49 -30.48 5.11
CA LEU A 61 -8.92 -30.55 5.36
C LEU A 61 -9.56 -31.69 4.53
N LEU A 62 -9.30 -31.74 3.23
CA LEU A 62 -9.82 -32.80 2.36
C LEU A 62 -9.38 -34.19 2.83
N LEU A 63 -8.09 -34.36 3.18
CA LEU A 63 -7.57 -35.61 3.71
C LEU A 63 -8.17 -35.97 5.07
N SER A 64 -8.41 -34.98 5.94
CA SER A 64 -9.01 -35.19 7.26
C SER A 64 -10.47 -35.65 7.19
N LEU A 65 -11.20 -35.27 6.14
CA LEU A 65 -12.60 -35.65 5.93
C LEU A 65 -12.75 -36.99 5.19
N THR A 66 -11.76 -37.38 4.38
CA THR A 66 -11.85 -38.55 3.49
C THR A 66 -10.88 -39.67 3.91
N TYR A 67 -9.58 -39.40 3.83
CA TYR A 67 -8.52 -40.38 4.02
C TYR A 67 -8.37 -40.80 5.49
N VAL A 68 -8.38 -39.85 6.44
CA VAL A 68 -8.14 -40.15 7.87
C VAL A 68 -9.21 -41.07 8.47
N PRO A 69 -10.54 -40.84 8.27
CA PRO A 69 -11.56 -41.75 8.77
C PRO A 69 -11.47 -43.15 8.12
N MET A 70 -11.22 -43.20 6.81
CA MET A 70 -11.07 -44.46 6.08
C MET A 70 -9.89 -45.29 6.63
N MET A 71 -8.72 -44.67 6.78
CA MET A 71 -7.54 -45.32 7.34
C MET A 71 -7.71 -45.70 8.81
N ALA A 72 -8.40 -44.86 9.59
CA ALA A 72 -8.74 -45.16 10.96
C ALA A 72 -9.55 -46.46 11.05
N SER A 73 -10.59 -46.63 10.23
CA SER A 73 -11.38 -47.87 10.23
C SER A 73 -10.57 -49.11 9.80
N LEU A 74 -9.67 -48.96 8.83
CA LEU A 74 -8.84 -50.08 8.35
C LEU A 74 -7.78 -50.53 9.36
N PHE A 75 -7.12 -49.60 10.05
CA PHE A 75 -5.91 -49.88 10.84
C PHE A 75 -6.12 -49.84 12.37
N LEU A 76 -7.19 -49.24 12.90
CA LEU A 76 -7.45 -49.31 14.34
C LEU A 76 -7.77 -50.75 14.76
N LYS A 77 -7.12 -51.17 15.85
CA LYS A 77 -7.35 -52.51 16.43
C LYS A 77 -8.80 -52.63 16.86
N ARG A 78 -9.46 -53.68 16.38
CA ARG A 78 -10.88 -53.99 16.62
C ARG A 78 -11.19 -54.46 18.05
N THR A 79 -10.15 -54.64 18.86
CA THR A 79 -10.20 -55.07 20.26
C THR A 79 -9.85 -53.90 21.17
N VAL A 80 -10.79 -53.54 22.06
CA VAL A 80 -10.58 -52.48 23.05
C VAL A 80 -9.69 -53.05 24.17
N SER A 81 -8.43 -52.63 24.20
CA SER A 81 -7.52 -52.98 25.30
C SER A 81 -7.74 -52.04 26.48
N VAL A 82 -8.19 -52.60 27.61
CA VAL A 82 -8.39 -51.86 28.88
C VAL A 82 -7.06 -51.67 29.65
N LYS A 83 -5.93 -52.17 29.14
CA LYS A 83 -4.63 -52.02 29.81
C LYS A 83 -4.19 -50.54 29.77
N PRO A 84 -3.96 -49.89 30.93
CA PRO A 84 -3.54 -48.48 30.96
C PRO A 84 -2.16 -48.34 30.34
N THR A 85 -2.07 -47.54 29.28
CA THR A 85 -0.81 -47.26 28.59
C THR A 85 0.04 -46.24 29.37
N LEU A 86 1.30 -46.07 28.98
CA LEU A 86 2.15 -45.01 29.52
C LEU A 86 1.51 -43.61 29.31
N ALA A 87 0.84 -43.41 28.17
CA ALA A 87 0.12 -42.18 27.88
C ALA A 87 -1.06 -41.98 28.84
N ASP A 88 -1.83 -43.03 29.15
CA ASP A 88 -2.98 -42.92 30.05
C ASP A 88 -2.52 -42.57 31.48
N ARG A 89 -1.43 -43.17 31.95
CA ARG A 89 -0.82 -42.81 33.25
C ARG A 89 -0.33 -41.37 33.30
N PHE A 90 0.24 -40.86 32.20
CA PHE A 90 0.66 -39.47 32.09
C PHE A 90 -0.54 -38.51 32.14
N PHE A 91 -1.58 -38.75 31.33
CA PHE A 91 -2.77 -37.91 31.30
C PHE A 91 -3.59 -38.01 32.59
N GLU A 92 -3.60 -39.13 33.30
CA GLU A 92 -4.20 -39.23 34.64
C GLU A 92 -3.50 -38.33 35.66
N LYS A 93 -2.16 -38.32 35.67
CA LYS A 93 -1.37 -37.42 36.54
C LYS A 93 -1.61 -35.96 36.15
N LEU A 94 -1.55 -35.64 34.86
CA LEU A 94 -1.76 -34.29 34.34
C LEU A 94 -3.17 -33.80 34.67
N ASN A 95 -4.19 -34.65 34.51
CA ASN A 95 -5.57 -34.33 34.83
C ASN A 95 -5.78 -34.09 36.34
N ARG A 96 -5.06 -34.80 37.20
CA ARG A 96 -5.10 -34.55 38.65
C ARG A 96 -4.56 -33.16 39.01
N VAL A 97 -3.46 -32.74 38.38
CA VAL A 97 -2.90 -31.40 38.54
C VAL A 97 -3.85 -30.35 37.96
N TYR A 98 -4.28 -30.55 36.71
CA TYR A 98 -5.21 -29.67 36.01
C TYR A 98 -6.50 -29.46 36.78
N ARG A 99 -7.09 -30.51 37.34
CA ARG A 99 -8.33 -30.40 38.13
C ARG A 99 -8.13 -29.57 39.39
N ARG A 100 -7.02 -29.76 40.12
CA ARG A 100 -6.69 -28.93 41.29
C ARG A 100 -6.52 -27.46 40.91
N THR A 101 -5.79 -27.18 39.82
CA THR A 101 -5.59 -25.80 39.34
C THR A 101 -6.90 -25.18 38.85
N LEU A 102 -7.73 -25.96 38.16
CA LEU A 102 -9.02 -25.51 37.64
C LEU A 102 -10.00 -25.22 38.78
N ASP A 103 -10.10 -26.09 39.79
CA ASP A 103 -10.97 -25.89 40.95
C ASP A 103 -10.56 -24.63 41.73
N PHE A 104 -9.24 -24.39 41.88
CA PHE A 104 -8.72 -23.15 42.45
C PHE A 104 -9.12 -21.92 41.63
N CYS A 105 -8.89 -21.93 40.32
CA CYS A 105 -9.24 -20.82 39.42
C CYS A 105 -10.76 -20.55 39.39
N LEU A 106 -11.57 -21.60 39.43
CA LEU A 106 -13.02 -21.51 39.51
C LEU A 106 -13.50 -20.97 40.87
N SER A 107 -12.79 -21.24 41.97
CA SER A 107 -13.11 -20.63 43.27
C SER A 107 -12.75 -19.13 43.31
N HIS A 108 -11.70 -18.72 42.60
CA HIS A 108 -11.19 -17.33 42.54
C HIS A 108 -11.31 -16.75 41.11
N VAL A 109 -12.54 -16.69 40.58
CA VAL A 109 -12.84 -16.26 39.20
C VAL A 109 -12.23 -14.89 38.86
N TRP A 110 -12.47 -13.88 39.71
CA TRP A 110 -11.95 -12.53 39.48
C TRP A 110 -10.43 -12.46 39.61
N GLY A 111 -9.84 -13.18 40.57
CA GLY A 111 -8.38 -13.25 40.73
C GLY A 111 -7.69 -13.81 39.49
N THR A 112 -8.24 -14.89 38.91
CA THR A 112 -7.71 -15.52 37.70
C THR A 112 -7.79 -14.60 36.48
N LEU A 113 -8.91 -13.90 36.32
CA LEU A 113 -9.08 -12.95 35.21
C LEU A 113 -8.15 -11.75 35.35
N VAL A 114 -8.11 -11.13 36.54
CA VAL A 114 -7.21 -10.00 36.82
C VAL A 114 -5.76 -10.40 36.60
N SER A 115 -5.32 -11.58 37.05
CA SER A 115 -3.94 -12.04 36.80
C SER A 115 -3.65 -12.23 35.31
N ALA A 116 -4.58 -12.81 34.54
CA ALA A 116 -4.38 -13.01 33.11
C ALA A 116 -4.28 -11.68 32.34
N PHE A 117 -5.16 -10.72 32.64
CA PHE A 117 -5.09 -9.38 32.05
C PHE A 117 -3.89 -8.56 32.55
N THR A 118 -3.44 -8.76 33.79
CA THR A 118 -2.22 -8.12 34.30
C THR A 118 -0.99 -8.64 33.56
N LEU A 119 -0.90 -9.95 33.32
CA LEU A 119 0.17 -10.54 32.49
C LEU A 119 0.11 -10.03 31.05
N LEU A 120 -1.08 -9.82 30.50
CA LEU A 120 -1.25 -9.20 29.19
C LEU A 120 -0.69 -7.76 29.15
N ILE A 121 -1.03 -6.93 30.13
CA ILE A 121 -0.52 -5.55 30.24
C ILE A 121 1.00 -5.56 30.41
N LEU A 122 1.54 -6.44 31.26
CA LEU A 122 2.98 -6.59 31.46
C LEU A 122 3.69 -7.03 30.16
N SER A 123 3.06 -7.91 29.39
CA SER A 123 3.55 -8.31 28.07
C SER A 123 3.55 -7.14 27.09
N PHE A 124 2.55 -6.26 27.09
CA PHE A 124 2.57 -5.05 26.27
C PHE A 124 3.69 -4.10 26.68
N PHE A 125 3.96 -3.98 27.99
CA PHE A 125 5.10 -3.20 28.46
C PHE A 125 6.44 -3.80 27.98
N LEU A 126 6.59 -5.13 28.04
CA LEU A 126 7.76 -5.81 27.46
C LEU A 126 7.86 -5.60 25.94
N PHE A 127 6.74 -5.60 25.23
CA PHE A 127 6.69 -5.36 23.79
C PHE A 127 7.28 -3.98 23.42
N THR A 128 7.02 -2.93 24.21
CA THR A 128 7.61 -1.60 23.96
C THR A 128 9.13 -1.53 24.12
N ARG A 129 9.76 -2.58 24.68
CA ARG A 129 11.21 -2.69 24.82
C ARG A 129 11.85 -3.59 23.77
N LEU A 130 11.07 -4.23 22.92
CA LEU A 130 11.60 -4.98 21.78
C LEU A 130 12.02 -3.98 20.70
N GLY A 131 13.20 -4.18 20.12
CA GLY A 131 13.61 -3.42 18.94
C GLY A 131 12.73 -3.76 17.74
N ALA A 132 12.72 -2.91 16.72
CA ALA A 132 12.01 -3.07 15.46
C ALA A 132 12.99 -3.16 14.29
N GLU A 133 12.76 -4.12 13.40
CA GLU A 133 13.46 -4.28 12.14
C GLU A 133 12.48 -4.65 11.03
N PHE A 134 12.81 -4.35 9.77
CA PHE A 134 11.93 -4.68 8.64
C PHE A 134 11.88 -6.20 8.40
N ILE A 135 13.03 -6.76 8.00
CA ILE A 135 13.26 -8.18 7.79
C ILE A 135 14.63 -8.49 8.42
N PRO A 136 14.78 -9.61 9.14
CA PRO A 136 16.10 -10.04 9.64
C PRO A 136 17.10 -10.11 8.49
N THR A 137 18.33 -9.64 8.73
CA THR A 137 19.41 -9.73 7.73
C THR A 137 19.64 -11.19 7.33
N LEU A 138 19.39 -11.49 6.05
CA LEU A 138 19.62 -12.82 5.48
C LEU A 138 21.11 -13.08 5.41
N ASP A 139 21.52 -14.29 5.77
CA ASP A 139 22.89 -14.73 5.63
C ASP A 139 23.13 -15.32 4.23
N GLU A 140 23.99 -14.66 3.46
CA GLU A 140 24.32 -15.03 2.08
C GLU A 140 25.59 -15.89 1.95
N GLY A 141 26.35 -16.03 3.05
CA GLY A 141 27.64 -16.73 3.06
C GLY A 141 28.82 -15.86 2.63
N ASP A 142 28.70 -15.16 1.51
CA ASP A 142 29.72 -14.28 0.93
C ASP A 142 29.57 -12.83 1.41
N PHE A 143 30.66 -12.06 1.35
CA PHE A 143 30.64 -10.63 1.67
C PHE A 143 30.78 -9.79 0.40
N ALA A 144 30.21 -8.59 0.44
CA ALA A 144 30.51 -7.53 -0.50
C ALA A 144 31.18 -6.38 0.26
N MET A 145 32.12 -5.71 -0.38
CA MET A 145 32.81 -4.54 0.15
C MET A 145 32.80 -3.45 -0.91
N GLN A 146 32.22 -2.31 -0.60
CA GLN A 146 32.36 -1.12 -1.42
C GLN A 146 33.66 -0.43 -1.03
N MET A 147 34.51 -0.16 -2.03
CA MET A 147 35.72 0.64 -1.89
C MET A 147 35.54 1.94 -2.65
N THR A 148 35.73 3.08 -1.96
CA THR A 148 35.59 4.41 -2.56
C THR A 148 36.89 5.19 -2.38
N LEU A 149 37.45 5.69 -3.47
CA LEU A 149 38.62 6.58 -3.49
C LEU A 149 38.17 8.06 -3.54
N PRO A 150 39.08 9.01 -3.22
CA PRO A 150 38.82 10.42 -3.44
C PRO A 150 38.42 10.72 -4.89
N ALA A 151 37.47 11.65 -5.07
CA ALA A 151 36.98 12.04 -6.38
C ALA A 151 38.11 12.48 -7.33
N GLY A 152 38.04 12.03 -8.59
CA GLY A 152 39.08 12.29 -9.60
C GLY A 152 40.31 11.39 -9.52
N SER A 153 40.28 10.35 -8.68
CA SER A 153 41.29 9.29 -8.72
C SER A 153 41.29 8.59 -10.08
N SER A 154 42.48 8.26 -10.59
CA SER A 154 42.61 7.58 -11.88
C SER A 154 42.24 6.10 -11.77
N LEU A 155 41.75 5.51 -12.86
CA LEU A 155 41.48 4.08 -12.94
C LEU A 155 42.70 3.24 -12.56
N SER A 156 43.91 3.66 -12.96
CA SER A 156 45.16 2.98 -12.59
C SER A 156 45.38 2.96 -11.08
N ARG A 157 45.05 4.07 -10.38
CA ARG A 157 45.13 4.13 -8.92
C ARG A 157 44.06 3.25 -8.27
N SER A 158 42.84 3.25 -8.78
CA SER A 158 41.78 2.36 -8.29
C SER A 158 42.17 0.88 -8.42
N ILE A 159 42.80 0.48 -9.52
CA ILE A 159 43.33 -0.88 -9.72
C ILE A 159 44.42 -1.20 -8.70
N GLU A 160 45.39 -0.29 -8.51
CA GLU A 160 46.49 -0.47 -7.57
C GLU A 160 45.98 -0.70 -6.13
N VAL A 161 45.10 0.18 -5.65
CA VAL A 161 44.54 0.10 -4.29
C VAL A 161 43.62 -1.12 -4.12
N SER A 162 42.83 -1.45 -5.15
CA SER A 162 42.01 -2.67 -5.13
C SER A 162 42.88 -3.91 -4.98
N LEU A 163 43.95 -4.04 -5.78
CA LEU A 163 44.86 -5.19 -5.73
C LEU A 163 45.60 -5.28 -4.38
N GLU A 164 45.95 -4.15 -3.79
CA GLU A 164 46.53 -4.09 -2.45
C GLU A 164 45.55 -4.63 -1.39
N ALA A 165 44.31 -4.16 -1.40
CA ALA A 165 43.25 -4.60 -0.49
C ALA A 165 42.93 -6.10 -0.69
N GLU A 166 42.78 -6.56 -1.93
CA GLU A 166 42.54 -7.96 -2.29
C GLU A 166 43.64 -8.89 -1.76
N LYS A 167 44.90 -8.51 -2.01
CA LYS A 167 46.07 -9.28 -1.58
C LYS A 167 46.14 -9.35 -0.06
N LYS A 168 45.89 -8.23 0.62
CA LYS A 168 45.92 -8.15 2.08
C LYS A 168 44.85 -9.04 2.70
N LEU A 169 43.60 -8.91 2.26
CA LEU A 169 42.50 -9.73 2.76
C LEU A 169 42.79 -11.22 2.57
N LYS A 170 43.28 -11.63 1.41
CA LYS A 170 43.60 -13.02 1.11
C LYS A 170 44.80 -13.57 1.92
N GLN A 171 45.72 -12.70 2.34
CA GLN A 171 46.85 -13.07 3.19
C GLN A 171 46.46 -13.23 4.65
N ASP A 172 45.65 -12.30 5.16
CA ASP A 172 45.26 -12.27 6.58
C ASP A 172 44.17 -13.31 6.91
N PHE A 173 43.35 -13.71 5.93
CA PHE A 173 42.17 -14.54 6.14
C PHE A 173 42.16 -15.80 5.24
N PRO A 174 42.53 -16.98 5.76
CA PRO A 174 42.51 -18.23 5.00
C PRO A 174 41.09 -18.69 4.63
N GLU A 175 40.05 -18.08 5.19
CA GLU A 175 38.64 -18.33 4.90
C GLU A 175 38.22 -17.83 3.52
N ILE A 176 38.95 -16.87 2.94
CA ILE A 176 38.62 -16.26 1.65
C ILE A 176 39.11 -17.16 0.50
N LYS A 177 38.20 -17.52 -0.42
CA LYS A 177 38.54 -18.24 -1.65
C LYS A 177 39.02 -17.28 -2.74
N HIS A 178 38.19 -16.28 -3.01
CA HIS A 178 38.41 -15.29 -4.07
C HIS A 178 38.00 -13.90 -3.57
N VAL A 179 38.73 -12.89 -4.03
CA VAL A 179 38.34 -11.50 -3.92
C VAL A 179 38.33 -10.95 -5.35
N VAL A 180 37.26 -10.28 -5.74
CA VAL A 180 37.07 -9.77 -7.10
C VAL A 180 36.56 -8.34 -7.03
N ALA A 181 37.41 -7.37 -7.36
CA ALA A 181 37.01 -5.97 -7.51
C ALA A 181 36.39 -5.71 -8.90
N LYS A 182 35.21 -5.07 -8.89
CA LYS A 182 34.55 -4.52 -10.08
C LYS A 182 34.63 -3.00 -10.01
N ILE A 183 35.53 -2.40 -10.80
CA ILE A 183 35.81 -0.96 -10.78
C ILE A 183 35.03 -0.30 -11.91
N GLY A 184 34.30 0.77 -11.60
CA GLY A 184 33.53 1.53 -12.59
C GLY A 184 32.39 0.73 -13.26
N THR A 185 31.93 1.25 -14.39
CA THR A 185 30.75 0.74 -15.10
C THR A 185 31.12 -0.42 -16.04
N ALA A 186 30.32 -1.49 -16.01
CA ALA A 186 30.44 -2.59 -16.96
C ALA A 186 29.93 -2.20 -18.37
N GLU A 187 30.36 -2.92 -19.41
CA GLU A 187 29.94 -2.66 -20.80
C GLU A 187 28.42 -2.73 -21.01
N VAL A 188 27.72 -3.53 -20.20
CA VAL A 188 26.27 -3.45 -20.05
C VAL A 188 25.97 -2.51 -18.88
N PRO A 189 25.49 -1.28 -19.13
CA PRO A 189 25.36 -0.23 -18.12
C PRO A 189 24.11 -0.46 -17.25
N THR A 190 24.15 -1.52 -16.46
CA THR A 190 23.15 -1.80 -15.42
C THR A 190 23.42 -1.01 -14.14
N ASP A 191 24.65 -0.50 -13.99
CA ASP A 191 25.13 0.19 -12.80
C ASP A 191 26.08 1.33 -13.21
N PRO A 192 25.71 2.61 -13.02
CA PRO A 192 26.52 3.76 -13.38
C PRO A 192 27.57 4.07 -12.29
N MET A 193 28.53 3.18 -12.09
CA MET A 193 29.62 3.40 -11.12
C MET A 193 30.74 4.26 -11.70
N ALA A 194 31.26 5.16 -10.86
CA ALA A 194 32.42 5.99 -11.14
C ALA A 194 33.73 5.17 -11.09
N VAL A 195 34.82 5.68 -11.67
CA VAL A 195 36.10 4.96 -11.75
C VAL A 195 36.85 4.90 -10.41
N GLU A 196 36.53 5.81 -9.50
CA GLU A 196 36.98 5.85 -8.12
C GLU A 196 36.20 4.91 -7.19
N ASP A 197 35.10 4.31 -7.66
CA ASP A 197 34.30 3.34 -6.91
C ASP A 197 34.55 1.92 -7.41
N ALA A 198 34.65 0.99 -6.46
CA ALA A 198 34.76 -0.44 -6.74
C ALA A 198 33.85 -1.27 -5.83
N ASP A 199 33.09 -2.18 -6.44
CA ASP A 199 32.36 -3.21 -5.72
C ASP A 199 33.22 -4.47 -5.67
N VAL A 200 33.67 -4.82 -4.47
CA VAL A 200 34.55 -5.96 -4.22
C VAL A 200 33.74 -7.13 -3.67
N MET A 201 33.70 -8.22 -4.42
CA MET A 201 33.03 -9.46 -4.01
C MET A 201 34.04 -10.38 -3.33
N ILE A 202 33.75 -10.76 -2.08
CA ILE A 202 34.60 -11.61 -1.24
C ILE A 202 33.91 -12.97 -1.08
N VAL A 203 34.38 -13.95 -1.84
CA VAL A 203 33.84 -15.32 -1.82
C VAL A 203 34.46 -16.10 -0.69
N MET A 204 33.62 -16.62 0.21
CA MET A 204 34.04 -17.27 1.45
C MET A 204 34.01 -18.80 1.36
N LYS A 205 34.76 -19.45 2.24
CA LYS A 205 34.54 -20.86 2.58
C LYS A 205 33.26 -21.03 3.39
N PRO A 206 32.64 -22.23 3.41
CA PRO A 206 31.53 -22.52 4.29
C PRO A 206 31.86 -22.17 5.75
N PHE A 207 30.89 -21.63 6.50
CA PHE A 207 31.10 -21.14 7.87
C PHE A 207 31.72 -22.17 8.83
N SER A 208 31.46 -23.46 8.63
CA SER A 208 32.06 -24.54 9.42
C SER A 208 33.58 -24.69 9.27
N GLU A 209 34.16 -24.12 8.22
CA GLU A 209 35.60 -24.16 7.93
C GLU A 209 36.34 -22.90 8.42
N TRP A 210 35.64 -21.97 9.09
CA TRP A 210 36.22 -20.72 9.55
C TRP A 210 37.08 -20.94 10.79
N THR A 211 38.28 -20.36 10.80
CA THR A 211 39.24 -20.46 11.91
C THR A 211 39.46 -19.13 12.62
N SER A 212 39.32 -18.03 11.88
CA SER A 212 39.73 -16.69 12.31
C SER A 212 38.62 -15.94 13.02
N ALA A 213 37.35 -16.32 12.86
CA ALA A 213 36.23 -15.64 13.50
C ALA A 213 35.14 -16.64 13.92
N SER A 214 34.48 -16.34 15.04
CA SER A 214 33.36 -17.11 15.57
C SER A 214 32.00 -16.65 15.07
N SER A 215 31.96 -15.48 14.42
CA SER A 215 30.76 -14.88 13.82
C SER A 215 31.12 -14.03 12.60
N ARG A 216 30.12 -13.76 11.75
CA ARG A 216 30.30 -12.88 10.58
C ARG A 216 30.57 -11.43 10.96
N ALA A 217 29.89 -10.92 11.99
CA ALA A 217 30.13 -9.57 12.51
C ALA A 217 31.59 -9.41 12.97
N GLU A 218 32.11 -10.41 13.68
CA GLU A 218 33.53 -10.44 14.09
C GLU A 218 34.47 -10.53 12.88
N MET A 219 34.10 -11.31 11.85
CA MET A 219 34.87 -11.42 10.61
C MET A 219 34.98 -10.07 9.90
N VAL A 220 33.87 -9.35 9.74
CA VAL A 220 33.83 -8.01 9.15
C VAL A 220 34.69 -7.03 9.95
N GLU A 221 34.63 -7.07 11.28
CA GLU A 221 35.44 -6.21 12.12
C GLU A 221 36.95 -6.49 11.97
N LYS A 222 37.33 -7.77 11.85
CA LYS A 222 38.71 -8.16 11.56
C LYS A 222 39.15 -7.72 10.16
N MET A 223 38.29 -7.85 9.15
CA MET A 223 38.57 -7.38 7.79
C MET A 223 38.77 -5.86 7.75
N LYS A 224 37.90 -5.09 8.42
CA LYS A 224 38.07 -3.63 8.56
C LYS A 224 39.40 -3.28 9.18
N LYS A 225 39.73 -3.89 10.32
CA LYS A 225 40.99 -3.65 11.02
C LYS A 225 42.22 -4.02 10.19
N SER A 226 42.12 -5.06 9.36
CA SER A 226 43.17 -5.40 8.39
C SER A 226 43.33 -4.29 7.34
N LEU A 227 42.22 -3.76 6.81
CA LEU A 227 42.23 -2.73 5.77
C LEU A 227 42.55 -1.31 6.26
N GLU A 228 42.54 -1.03 7.57
CA GLU A 228 42.94 0.29 8.12
C GLU A 228 44.33 0.75 7.70
N THR A 229 45.22 -0.15 7.28
CA THR A 229 46.56 0.22 6.79
C THR A 229 46.57 0.67 5.33
N VAL A 230 45.50 0.42 4.57
CA VAL A 230 45.42 0.79 3.15
C VAL A 230 44.98 2.24 3.08
N GLU A 231 45.94 3.14 2.84
CA GLU A 231 45.69 4.57 2.81
C GLU A 231 45.02 5.02 1.50
N GLY A 232 44.10 5.98 1.61
CA GLY A 232 43.48 6.64 0.46
C GLY A 232 42.26 5.93 -0.12
N ALA A 233 41.64 5.01 0.62
CA ALA A 233 40.34 4.44 0.29
C ALA A 233 39.46 4.27 1.55
N GLU A 234 38.16 4.40 1.39
CA GLU A 234 37.15 4.07 2.39
C GLU A 234 36.51 2.73 2.06
N PHE A 235 36.32 1.87 3.06
CA PHE A 235 35.81 0.51 2.91
C PHE A 235 34.50 0.32 3.68
N ASN A 236 33.43 -0.01 2.97
CA ASN A 236 32.12 -0.31 3.56
C ASN A 236 31.72 -1.76 3.27
N PHE A 237 31.35 -2.51 4.31
CA PHE A 237 31.04 -3.94 4.21
C PHE A 237 29.53 -4.18 4.21
N SER A 238 29.09 -5.09 3.33
CA SER A 238 27.72 -5.55 3.17
C SER A 238 27.71 -7.00 2.66
N GLN A 239 26.58 -7.44 2.10
CA GLN A 239 26.43 -8.73 1.44
C GLN A 239 25.99 -8.52 -0.02
N PRO A 240 26.33 -9.42 -0.96
CA PRO A 240 26.07 -9.22 -2.39
C PRO A 240 24.62 -8.88 -2.75
N ILE A 241 23.64 -9.66 -2.28
CA ILE A 241 22.21 -9.48 -2.54
C ILE A 241 21.70 -8.28 -1.73
N GLN A 242 22.08 -8.14 -0.46
CA GLN A 242 21.69 -7.00 0.38
C GLN A 242 22.15 -5.66 -0.22
N LEU A 243 23.40 -5.57 -0.71
CA LEU A 243 23.95 -4.38 -1.35
C LEU A 243 23.12 -4.00 -2.57
N ARG A 244 22.84 -4.96 -3.46
CA ARG A 244 22.06 -4.72 -4.68
C ARG A 244 20.59 -4.43 -4.38
N PHE A 245 20.06 -5.04 -3.34
CA PHE A 245 18.70 -4.78 -2.87
C PHE A 245 18.56 -3.34 -2.34
N ASN A 246 19.48 -2.90 -1.47
CA ASN A 246 19.49 -1.54 -0.92
C ASN A 246 19.62 -0.49 -2.05
N GLU A 247 20.53 -0.74 -2.99
CA GLU A 247 20.78 0.13 -4.14
C GLU A 247 19.55 0.26 -5.05
N LEU A 248 18.95 -0.86 -5.46
CA LEU A 248 17.74 -0.86 -6.28
C LEU A 248 16.56 -0.20 -5.59
N MET A 249 16.46 -0.34 -4.27
CA MET A 249 15.32 0.18 -3.52
C MET A 249 15.41 1.68 -3.27
N THR A 250 16.61 2.20 -2.98
CA THR A 250 16.75 3.53 -2.40
C THR A 250 17.74 4.42 -3.12
N GLY A 251 18.46 3.87 -4.09
CA GLY A 251 19.57 4.51 -4.77
C GLY A 251 20.77 4.73 -3.84
N ALA A 252 20.85 3.99 -2.74
CA ALA A 252 21.92 4.05 -1.74
C ALA A 252 22.31 2.64 -1.31
N LYS A 253 23.60 2.41 -1.08
CA LYS A 253 24.16 1.08 -0.74
C LYS A 253 24.19 0.80 0.79
N ALA A 254 23.36 1.50 1.57
CA ALA A 254 23.34 1.42 3.04
C ALA A 254 21.94 1.14 3.59
N ASP A 255 21.84 0.70 4.86
CA ASP A 255 20.56 0.32 5.49
C ASP A 255 19.61 1.52 5.69
N ILE A 256 20.15 2.68 6.07
CA ILE A 256 19.44 3.97 6.16
C ILE A 256 20.04 4.91 5.12
N ALA A 257 19.18 5.58 4.36
CA ALA A 257 19.57 6.60 3.39
C ALA A 257 19.01 7.97 3.82
N ILE A 258 19.84 8.83 4.39
CA ILE A 258 19.45 10.20 4.74
C ILE A 258 19.64 11.08 3.51
N LYS A 259 18.54 11.46 2.86
CA LYS A 259 18.51 12.28 1.65
C LYS A 259 18.40 13.75 2.03
N LEU A 260 19.36 14.56 1.58
CA LEU A 260 19.28 16.03 1.64
C LEU A 260 18.93 16.57 0.25
N TYR A 261 17.82 17.29 0.16
CA TYR A 261 17.39 17.95 -1.08
C TYR A 261 17.73 19.45 -1.08
N GLY A 262 17.97 20.00 -2.27
CA GLY A 262 18.28 21.42 -2.48
C GLY A 262 18.73 21.70 -3.92
N GLU A 263 18.97 22.98 -4.25
CA GLU A 263 19.32 23.38 -5.62
C GLU A 263 20.84 23.48 -5.86
N ASP A 264 21.60 23.99 -4.88
CA ASP A 264 23.06 24.16 -4.98
C ASP A 264 23.80 22.92 -4.45
N MET A 265 24.55 22.26 -5.34
CA MET A 265 25.36 21.07 -5.04
C MET A 265 26.50 21.34 -4.04
N THR A 266 27.08 22.54 -4.07
CA THR A 266 28.16 22.94 -3.17
C THR A 266 27.64 23.02 -1.74
N GLU A 267 26.48 23.65 -1.57
CA GLU A 267 25.81 23.75 -0.28
C GLU A 267 25.32 22.38 0.22
N LEU A 268 24.72 21.57 -0.67
CA LEU A 268 24.30 20.22 -0.34
C LEU A 268 25.46 19.39 0.20
N TYR A 269 26.60 19.39 -0.49
CA TYR A 269 27.75 18.56 -0.12
C TYR A 269 28.39 19.04 1.19
N ALA A 270 28.52 20.35 1.37
CA ALA A 270 29.03 20.94 2.61
C ALA A 270 28.13 20.56 3.81
N LYS A 271 26.81 20.67 3.67
CA LYS A 271 25.84 20.33 4.71
C LYS A 271 25.76 18.83 4.97
N ALA A 272 25.90 17.99 3.94
CA ALA A 272 25.96 16.54 4.10
C ALA A 272 27.20 16.10 4.89
N LYS A 273 28.37 16.68 4.60
CA LYS A 273 29.61 16.44 5.39
C LYS A 273 29.52 16.94 6.83
N GLU A 274 28.89 18.09 7.04
CA GLU A 274 28.62 18.59 8.39
C GLU A 274 27.69 17.64 9.14
N ALA A 275 26.63 17.16 8.48
CA ALA A 275 25.67 16.23 9.04
C ALA A 275 26.27 14.87 9.40
N ALA A 276 27.12 14.30 8.54
CA ALA A 276 27.78 13.02 8.80
C ALA A 276 28.50 12.98 10.15
N LYS A 277 29.21 14.06 10.52
CA LYS A 277 29.90 14.16 11.82
C LYS A 277 28.98 14.06 13.04
N TYR A 278 27.74 14.53 12.92
CA TYR A 278 26.74 14.41 13.98
C TYR A 278 26.06 13.04 13.96
N VAL A 279 25.90 12.44 12.77
CA VAL A 279 25.33 11.11 12.59
C VAL A 279 26.27 10.04 13.15
N GLU A 280 27.58 10.18 12.97
CA GLU A 280 28.62 9.30 13.53
C GLU A 280 28.59 9.24 15.07
N GLN A 281 28.09 10.27 15.74
CA GLN A 281 27.98 10.33 17.20
C GLN A 281 26.73 9.62 17.74
N VAL A 282 25.80 9.22 16.87
CA VAL A 282 24.57 8.56 17.27
C VAL A 282 24.85 7.09 17.62
N PRO A 283 24.50 6.62 18.83
CA PRO A 283 24.65 5.22 19.18
C PRO A 283 23.92 4.29 18.20
N GLY A 284 24.63 3.31 17.63
CA GLY A 284 24.08 2.35 16.67
C GLY A 284 24.22 2.74 15.20
N ALA A 285 24.60 4.00 14.90
CA ALA A 285 25.02 4.39 13.56
C ALA A 285 26.46 3.92 13.31
N ALA A 286 26.65 3.07 12.29
CA ALA A 286 27.94 2.57 11.86
C ALA A 286 28.14 2.85 10.37
N ASP A 287 29.39 2.94 9.93
CA ASP A 287 29.74 3.07 8.50
C ASP A 287 29.01 4.23 7.82
N VAL A 288 29.05 5.41 8.47
CA VAL A 288 28.43 6.64 7.96
C VAL A 288 29.25 7.12 6.77
N LEU A 289 28.64 7.11 5.59
CA LEU A 289 29.30 7.49 4.35
C LEU A 289 28.49 8.59 3.64
N VAL A 290 29.16 9.69 3.30
CA VAL A 290 28.56 10.73 2.46
C VAL A 290 28.81 10.37 1.00
N GLU A 291 27.74 10.35 0.21
CA GLU A 291 27.83 10.17 -1.23
C GLU A 291 28.77 11.22 -1.86
N GLN A 292 29.78 10.73 -2.57
CA GLN A 292 30.76 11.58 -3.23
C GLN A 292 30.11 12.20 -4.48
N ALA A 293 29.70 13.47 -4.37
CA ALA A 293 29.03 14.20 -5.45
C ALA A 293 29.86 15.38 -6.00
N MET A 294 30.89 15.82 -5.28
CA MET A 294 31.70 17.00 -5.60
C MET A 294 33.20 16.70 -5.46
N GLY A 295 34.02 17.55 -6.07
CA GLY A 295 35.48 17.48 -5.93
C GLY A 295 36.20 16.79 -7.08
N LEU A 296 35.54 16.63 -8.23
CA LEU A 296 36.18 16.15 -9.45
C LEU A 296 36.99 17.31 -10.07
N PRO A 297 38.34 17.22 -10.15
CA PRO A 297 39.13 18.21 -10.86
C PRO A 297 38.81 18.15 -12.37
N GLN A 298 38.33 19.26 -12.92
CA GLN A 298 37.96 19.43 -14.32
C GLN A 298 38.83 20.50 -14.95
N LEU A 299 39.28 20.26 -16.19
CA LEU A 299 39.89 21.30 -17.02
C LEU A 299 38.76 22.09 -17.71
N LEU A 300 38.53 23.32 -17.25
CA LEU A 300 37.48 24.19 -17.76
C LEU A 300 38.06 25.14 -18.81
N VAL A 301 37.62 24.98 -20.06
CA VAL A 301 38.02 25.87 -21.17
C VAL A 301 37.05 27.06 -21.23
N LYS A 302 37.53 28.23 -20.81
CA LYS A 302 36.78 29.50 -20.84
C LYS A 302 37.11 30.27 -22.11
N TYR A 303 36.18 30.23 -23.06
CA TYR A 303 36.30 30.90 -24.36
C TYR A 303 36.12 32.42 -24.28
N ASP A 304 37.06 33.17 -24.86
CA ASP A 304 36.91 34.61 -25.11
C ASP A 304 36.23 34.80 -26.47
N ARG A 305 34.90 34.95 -26.44
CA ARG A 305 34.08 35.11 -27.64
C ARG A 305 34.49 36.32 -28.49
N SER A 306 35.01 37.39 -27.87
CA SER A 306 35.44 38.59 -28.59
C SER A 306 36.71 38.33 -29.40
N LYS A 307 37.69 37.62 -28.82
CA LYS A 307 38.91 37.24 -29.54
C LYS A 307 38.66 36.19 -30.60
N ILE A 308 37.81 35.20 -30.31
CA ILE A 308 37.40 34.18 -31.29
C ILE A 308 36.76 34.83 -32.52
N ALA A 309 35.84 35.79 -32.32
CA ALA A 309 35.21 36.52 -33.40
C ALA A 309 36.23 37.34 -34.22
N ARG A 310 37.24 37.92 -33.57
CA ARG A 310 38.32 38.68 -34.24
C ARG A 310 39.16 37.81 -35.17
N TYR A 311 39.41 36.56 -34.79
CA TYR A 311 40.17 35.61 -35.59
C TYR A 311 39.31 34.76 -36.54
N GLY A 312 37.98 34.95 -36.52
CA GLY A 312 37.05 34.21 -37.38
C GLY A 312 37.07 32.70 -37.14
N ILE A 313 37.20 32.26 -35.89
CA ILE A 313 37.25 30.85 -35.51
C ILE A 313 35.87 30.38 -35.04
N ASP A 314 35.49 29.15 -35.37
CA ASP A 314 34.30 28.49 -34.82
C ASP A 314 34.61 27.85 -33.45
N ILE A 315 33.74 28.09 -32.46
CA ILE A 315 33.85 27.49 -31.13
C ILE A 315 33.65 25.97 -31.19
N GLU A 316 32.83 25.47 -32.11
CA GLU A 316 32.62 24.03 -32.30
C GLU A 316 33.89 23.35 -32.82
N GLU A 317 34.54 23.94 -33.82
CA GLU A 317 35.82 23.47 -34.36
C GLU A 317 36.92 23.51 -33.29
N LEU A 318 37.01 24.62 -32.54
CA LEU A 318 37.95 24.75 -31.44
C LEU A 318 37.75 23.68 -30.34
N ASN A 319 36.49 23.40 -29.97
CA ASN A 319 36.16 22.32 -29.04
C ASN A 319 36.57 20.95 -29.59
N SER A 320 36.27 20.67 -30.86
CA SER A 320 36.64 19.39 -31.49
C SER A 320 38.15 19.20 -31.54
N ILE A 321 38.91 20.25 -31.85
CA ILE A 321 40.38 20.19 -31.85
C ILE A 321 40.91 19.87 -30.44
N ILE A 322 40.43 20.57 -29.41
CA ILE A 322 40.88 20.35 -28.02
C ILE A 322 40.51 18.94 -27.56
N ARG A 323 39.29 18.48 -27.84
CA ARG A 323 38.82 17.13 -27.50
C ARG A 323 39.62 16.04 -28.22
N THR A 324 39.81 16.18 -29.52
CA THR A 324 40.61 15.25 -30.35
C THR A 324 42.06 15.22 -29.86
N ALA A 325 42.63 16.37 -29.52
CA ALA A 325 44.00 16.47 -29.05
C ALA A 325 44.22 15.74 -27.71
N TYR A 326 43.27 15.87 -26.76
CA TYR A 326 43.43 15.37 -25.40
C TYR A 326 42.76 14.00 -25.15
N ALA A 327 41.44 13.91 -25.36
CA ALA A 327 40.64 12.71 -25.09
C ALA A 327 40.67 11.69 -26.24
N GLY A 328 40.93 12.18 -27.45
CA GLY A 328 40.76 11.42 -28.69
C GLY A 328 39.31 11.41 -29.15
N GLU A 329 39.13 11.40 -30.48
CA GLU A 329 37.81 11.42 -31.10
C GLU A 329 37.68 10.29 -32.13
N THR A 330 36.53 9.62 -32.15
CA THR A 330 36.25 8.53 -33.09
C THR A 330 36.07 9.09 -34.50
N ALA A 331 37.03 8.84 -35.38
CA ALA A 331 37.00 9.27 -36.78
C ALA A 331 36.23 8.31 -37.69
N GLY A 332 36.05 7.07 -37.23
CA GLY A 332 35.33 6.04 -37.96
C GLY A 332 35.36 4.71 -37.24
N VAL A 333 34.99 3.67 -37.96
CA VAL A 333 34.88 2.31 -37.44
C VAL A 333 35.60 1.37 -38.40
N VAL A 334 36.44 0.49 -37.86
CA VAL A 334 37.08 -0.60 -38.58
C VAL A 334 36.29 -1.88 -38.32
N PHE A 335 35.87 -2.54 -39.40
CA PHE A 335 35.19 -3.82 -39.34
C PHE A 335 36.19 -4.95 -39.64
N GLU A 336 36.25 -5.93 -38.75
CA GLU A 336 36.97 -7.18 -38.94
C GLU A 336 35.99 -8.34 -38.87
N ASN A 337 35.46 -8.75 -40.03
CA ASN A 337 34.32 -9.67 -40.14
C ASN A 337 33.10 -9.14 -39.37
N GLU A 338 32.73 -9.83 -38.28
CA GLU A 338 31.62 -9.46 -37.39
C GLU A 338 32.07 -8.54 -36.23
N ARG A 339 33.38 -8.35 -36.03
CA ARG A 339 33.92 -7.49 -34.96
C ARG A 339 33.98 -6.04 -35.42
N ARG A 340 33.71 -5.13 -34.48
CA ARG A 340 33.68 -3.69 -34.71
C ARG A 340 34.68 -3.02 -33.76
N PHE A 341 35.58 -2.20 -34.31
CA PHE A 341 36.56 -1.43 -33.54
C PHE A 341 36.44 0.06 -33.91
N ASP A 342 36.52 0.94 -32.93
CA ASP A 342 36.54 2.37 -33.19
C ASP A 342 37.94 2.81 -33.64
N LEU A 343 38.01 3.59 -34.73
CA LEU A 343 39.22 4.27 -35.18
C LEU A 343 39.29 5.63 -34.50
N VAL A 344 40.20 5.80 -33.55
CA VAL A 344 40.33 7.03 -32.75
C VAL A 344 41.52 7.87 -33.22
N LEU A 345 41.27 9.14 -33.52
CA LEU A 345 42.32 10.15 -33.73
C LEU A 345 42.63 10.79 -32.38
N ARG A 346 43.90 10.78 -31.99
CA ARG A 346 44.40 11.46 -30.78
C ARG A 346 45.84 11.88 -30.95
N LEU A 347 46.30 12.85 -30.16
CA LEU A 347 47.73 13.11 -30.06
C LEU A 347 48.44 11.93 -29.40
N ASP A 348 49.73 11.81 -29.73
CA ASP A 348 50.59 10.78 -29.16
C ASP A 348 50.66 10.91 -27.63
N ASN A 349 50.57 9.78 -26.93
CA ASN A 349 50.38 9.73 -25.48
C ASN A 349 51.56 10.37 -24.73
N GLU A 350 52.79 10.24 -25.24
CA GLU A 350 53.98 10.91 -24.66
C GLU A 350 53.90 12.43 -24.78
N LYS A 351 53.28 12.96 -25.84
CA LYS A 351 53.09 14.40 -26.03
C LYS A 351 51.94 14.95 -25.19
N VAL A 352 50.93 14.13 -24.89
CA VAL A 352 49.76 14.49 -24.07
C VAL A 352 50.13 14.63 -22.59
N LYS A 353 51.04 13.78 -22.07
CA LYS A 353 51.44 13.77 -20.65
C LYS A 353 51.96 15.13 -20.14
N ASP A 354 52.69 15.86 -20.99
CA ASP A 354 53.22 17.20 -20.71
C ASP A 354 52.52 18.29 -21.54
N LEU A 355 51.36 17.99 -22.15
CA LEU A 355 50.68 18.91 -23.06
C LEU A 355 50.11 20.09 -22.27
N ASN A 356 50.77 21.22 -22.39
CA ASN A 356 50.15 22.49 -22.05
C ASN A 356 49.15 22.86 -23.15
N ILE A 357 47.86 22.65 -22.87
CA ILE A 357 46.76 22.92 -23.81
C ILE A 357 46.74 24.40 -24.22
N ASP A 358 47.22 25.32 -23.37
CA ASP A 358 47.32 26.75 -23.70
C ASP A 358 48.21 27.00 -24.93
N LYS A 359 49.21 26.14 -25.15
CA LYS A 359 50.18 26.22 -26.26
C LYS A 359 49.77 25.41 -27.48
N LEU A 360 48.60 24.76 -27.45
CA LEU A 360 48.10 24.02 -28.61
C LEU A 360 47.82 25.01 -29.75
N PHE A 361 48.34 24.75 -30.95
CA PHE A 361 48.09 25.61 -32.10
C PHE A 361 46.79 25.25 -32.80
N VAL A 362 45.95 26.26 -33.02
CA VAL A 362 44.69 26.18 -33.78
C VAL A 362 44.77 27.10 -35.00
N ARG A 363 44.10 26.71 -36.08
CA ARG A 363 44.09 27.49 -37.33
C ARG A 363 42.94 28.48 -37.32
N THR A 364 43.18 29.69 -37.80
CA THR A 364 42.13 30.69 -38.07
C THR A 364 41.44 30.39 -39.39
N GLY A 365 40.29 31.03 -39.66
CA GLY A 365 39.61 30.95 -40.96
C GLY A 365 40.48 31.44 -42.14
N GLU A 366 41.52 32.24 -41.85
CA GLU A 366 42.52 32.71 -42.83
C GLU A 366 43.76 31.78 -42.93
N GLY A 367 43.78 30.68 -42.18
CA GLY A 367 44.85 29.68 -42.19
C GLY A 367 46.06 30.02 -41.30
N ILE A 368 46.00 31.08 -40.50
CA ILE A 368 47.06 31.48 -39.56
C ILE A 368 47.01 30.55 -38.34
N GLN A 369 48.17 30.14 -37.80
CA GLN A 369 48.22 29.36 -36.56
C GLN A 369 48.39 30.28 -35.35
N ILE A 370 47.49 30.15 -34.39
CA ILE A 370 47.55 30.87 -33.10
C ILE A 370 47.45 29.85 -31.95
N PRO A 371 48.09 30.09 -30.79
CA PRO A 371 47.92 29.23 -29.64
C PRO A 371 46.53 29.41 -29.03
N VAL A 372 45.98 28.36 -28.41
CA VAL A 372 44.67 28.39 -27.74
C VAL A 372 44.61 29.49 -26.68
N SER A 373 45.72 29.82 -26.01
CA SER A 373 45.81 30.92 -25.04
C SER A 373 45.37 32.29 -25.56
N GLU A 374 45.43 32.52 -26.88
CA GLU A 374 44.95 33.77 -27.49
C GLU A 374 43.43 33.84 -27.54
N VAL A 375 42.71 32.73 -27.45
CA VAL A 375 41.24 32.66 -27.65
C VAL A 375 40.47 32.00 -26.52
N ALA A 376 41.17 31.29 -25.62
CA ALA A 376 40.58 30.68 -24.44
C ALA A 376 41.59 30.67 -23.27
N SER A 377 41.05 30.62 -22.05
CA SER A 377 41.81 30.32 -20.84
C SER A 377 41.41 28.96 -20.30
N ILE A 378 42.35 28.22 -19.72
CA ILE A 378 42.12 26.86 -19.25
C ILE A 378 42.45 26.82 -17.76
N ASP A 379 41.41 26.64 -16.95
CA ASP A 379 41.53 26.61 -15.50
C ASP A 379 41.23 25.19 -14.99
N LEU A 380 41.97 24.75 -13.96
CA LEU A 380 41.65 23.53 -13.23
C LEU A 380 40.70 23.88 -12.09
N GLU A 381 39.44 23.48 -12.20
CA GLU A 381 38.39 23.77 -11.21
C GLU A 381 37.78 22.47 -10.68
N ASN A 382 37.37 22.46 -9.40
CA ASN A 382 36.67 21.33 -8.81
C ASN A 382 35.18 21.41 -9.15
N GLY A 383 34.72 20.52 -10.01
CA GLY A 383 33.32 20.38 -10.42
C GLY A 383 32.56 19.28 -9.66
N PRO A 384 31.25 19.14 -9.96
CA PRO A 384 30.47 17.98 -9.53
C PRO A 384 30.96 16.72 -10.25
N LEU A 385 31.11 15.63 -9.51
CA LEU A 385 31.38 14.29 -10.05
C LEU A 385 30.11 13.72 -10.71
N GLN A 386 28.99 13.84 -10.00
CA GLN A 386 27.68 13.35 -10.42
C GLN A 386 26.57 14.23 -9.84
N ILE A 387 25.41 14.27 -10.51
CA ILE A 387 24.24 15.02 -10.04
C ILE A 387 23.04 14.07 -9.96
N ASN A 388 22.81 13.54 -8.76
CA ASN A 388 21.71 12.62 -8.50
C ASN A 388 20.41 13.36 -8.20
N ARG A 389 19.31 12.83 -8.73
CA ARG A 389 17.98 13.46 -8.65
C ARG A 389 16.90 12.42 -8.38
N ASP A 390 16.05 12.72 -7.40
CA ASP A 390 14.81 11.98 -7.17
C ASP A 390 13.64 12.89 -7.55
N ALA A 391 12.74 12.42 -8.43
CA ALA A 391 11.63 13.22 -8.95
C ALA A 391 12.05 14.63 -9.42
N THR A 392 13.16 14.70 -10.17
CA THR A 392 13.76 15.92 -10.74
C THR A 392 14.42 16.87 -9.72
N LYS A 393 14.39 16.57 -8.43
CA LYS A 393 15.05 17.37 -7.39
C LYS A 393 16.45 16.85 -7.11
N ARG A 394 17.45 17.74 -7.06
CA ARG A 394 18.82 17.33 -6.74
C ARG A 394 18.92 16.90 -5.28
N ARG A 395 19.70 15.86 -5.03
CA ARG A 395 19.91 15.32 -3.69
C ARG A 395 21.33 14.84 -3.48
N ILE A 396 21.72 14.76 -2.21
CA ILE A 396 22.89 14.02 -1.75
C ILE A 396 22.43 13.07 -0.65
N VAL A 397 22.90 11.82 -0.69
CA VAL A 397 22.63 10.83 0.36
C VAL A 397 23.78 10.72 1.34
N ILE A 398 23.43 10.61 2.61
CA ILE A 398 24.31 10.10 3.67
C ILE A 398 23.81 8.69 3.97
N GLY A 399 24.62 7.69 3.60
CA GLY A 399 24.37 6.29 3.90
C GLY A 399 24.80 5.99 5.33
N VAL A 400 23.98 5.23 6.06
CA VAL A 400 24.27 4.79 7.43
C VAL A 400 23.87 3.32 7.55
N ASN A 401 24.80 2.48 7.98
CA ASN A 401 24.49 1.10 8.34
C ASN A 401 24.18 1.02 9.84
N VAL A 402 23.27 0.12 10.21
CA VAL A 402 22.86 -0.03 11.62
C VAL A 402 23.47 -1.30 12.18
N ARG A 403 24.17 -1.20 13.30
CA ARG A 403 24.76 -2.35 14.00
C ARG A 403 24.27 -2.41 15.43
N ASP A 404 23.81 -3.60 15.84
CA ASP A 404 23.36 -3.91 17.21
C ASP A 404 22.34 -2.90 17.78
N ALA A 405 21.53 -2.29 16.90
CA ALA A 405 20.58 -1.24 17.27
C ALA A 405 19.28 -1.32 16.47
N ASP A 406 18.24 -0.72 17.02
CA ASP A 406 16.92 -0.59 16.40
C ASP A 406 16.95 0.50 15.32
N ILE A 407 16.60 0.15 14.08
CA ILE A 407 16.61 1.08 12.93
C ILE A 407 15.71 2.29 13.20
N GLN A 408 14.52 2.09 13.75
CA GLN A 408 13.58 3.16 14.05
C GLN A 408 14.11 4.07 15.16
N GLN A 409 14.73 3.52 16.21
CA GLN A 409 15.34 4.30 17.27
C GLN A 409 16.52 5.13 16.77
N VAL A 410 17.40 4.53 15.94
CA VAL A 410 18.56 5.21 15.37
C VAL A 410 18.11 6.37 14.48
N VAL A 411 17.13 6.16 13.59
CA VAL A 411 16.61 7.24 12.73
C VAL A 411 16.01 8.37 13.55
N GLU A 412 15.26 8.09 14.62
CA GLU A 412 14.67 9.14 15.45
C GLU A 412 15.74 9.95 16.21
N GLN A 413 16.80 9.29 16.67
CA GLN A 413 17.95 9.96 17.29
C GLN A 413 18.73 10.80 16.28
N ILE A 414 18.98 10.28 15.08
CA ILE A 414 19.59 11.01 13.95
C ILE A 414 18.76 12.24 13.64
N ARG A 415 17.44 12.09 13.47
CA ARG A 415 16.52 13.19 13.17
C ARG A 415 16.59 14.28 14.23
N THR A 416 16.49 13.90 15.50
CA THR A 416 16.57 14.84 16.63
C THR A 416 17.93 15.56 16.67
N SER A 417 19.03 14.85 16.38
CA SER A 417 20.38 15.42 16.33
C SER A 417 20.54 16.42 15.19
N LEU A 418 20.09 16.06 13.98
CA LEU A 418 20.20 16.91 12.79
C LEU A 418 19.32 18.15 12.90
N GLU A 419 18.07 18.03 13.36
CA GLU A 419 17.15 19.16 13.55
C GLU A 419 17.67 20.15 14.61
N LYS A 420 18.40 19.67 15.63
CA LYS A 420 18.96 20.52 16.69
C LYS A 420 20.25 21.23 16.25
N ASN A 421 21.13 20.52 15.55
CA ASN A 421 22.50 20.98 15.29
C ASN A 421 22.68 21.66 13.92
N ILE A 422 21.80 21.41 12.94
CA ILE A 422 21.96 21.90 11.56
C ILE A 422 20.78 22.77 11.16
N LYS A 423 21.08 24.00 10.77
CA LYS A 423 20.11 24.91 10.16
C LYS A 423 20.22 24.84 8.64
N LEU A 424 19.11 24.48 7.99
CA LEU A 424 18.97 24.44 6.54
C LEU A 424 18.42 25.75 5.99
N LYS A 425 18.82 26.13 4.77
CA LYS A 425 18.23 27.26 4.03
C LYS A 425 16.82 26.94 3.53
N PRO A 426 15.98 27.95 3.24
CA PRO A 426 14.69 27.72 2.60
C PRO A 426 14.83 26.90 1.30
N GLY A 427 13.98 25.89 1.13
CA GLY A 427 14.04 24.97 -0.01
C GLY A 427 14.90 23.71 0.21
N TYR A 428 15.66 23.65 1.31
CA TYR A 428 16.42 22.46 1.69
C TYR A 428 15.68 21.68 2.77
N TYR A 429 15.64 20.35 2.63
CA TYR A 429 14.97 19.48 3.60
C TYR A 429 15.58 18.08 3.62
N TRP A 430 15.41 17.42 4.77
CA TRP A 430 15.81 16.02 4.99
C TRP A 430 14.67 15.07 4.67
N GLU A 431 14.99 13.91 4.12
CA GLU A 431 14.11 12.76 3.98
C GLU A 431 14.88 11.50 4.40
N TYR A 432 14.20 10.56 5.05
CA TYR A 432 14.82 9.33 5.56
C TYR A 432 14.26 8.15 4.77
N GLY A 433 15.08 7.62 3.87
CA GLY A 433 14.83 6.40 3.11
C GLY A 433 15.60 5.22 3.68
N GLY A 434 15.70 4.15 2.90
CA GLY A 434 16.37 2.91 3.33
C GLY A 434 15.37 1.82 3.71
N GLN A 435 15.85 0.86 4.50
CA GLN A 435 15.02 -0.12 5.18
C GLN A 435 14.00 0.53 6.12
N PHE A 436 14.28 1.75 6.62
CA PHE A 436 13.37 2.51 7.47
C PHE A 436 12.04 2.88 6.79
N GLU A 437 12.09 3.32 5.53
CA GLU A 437 10.87 3.62 4.76
C GLU A 437 10.01 2.37 4.58
N ASN A 438 10.66 1.25 4.25
CA ASN A 438 10.00 -0.06 4.11
C ASN A 438 9.41 -0.54 5.45
N LEU A 439 10.12 -0.34 6.56
CA LEU A 439 9.62 -0.61 7.90
C LEU A 439 8.35 0.21 8.19
N GLN A 440 8.35 1.52 7.93
CA GLN A 440 7.18 2.37 8.13
C GLN A 440 5.99 1.96 7.26
N ASN A 441 6.24 1.66 5.98
CA ASN A 441 5.21 1.20 5.05
C ASN A 441 4.59 -0.12 5.53
N ALA A 442 5.42 -1.07 5.95
CA ALA A 442 4.94 -2.35 6.47
C ALA A 442 4.20 -2.21 7.80
N VAL A 443 4.68 -1.38 8.73
CA VAL A 443 3.98 -1.09 10.00
C VAL A 443 2.61 -0.47 9.72
N ARG A 444 2.53 0.48 8.77
CA ARG A 444 1.26 1.07 8.34
C ARG A 444 0.31 0.00 7.77
N THR A 445 0.81 -0.87 6.90
CA THR A 445 0.00 -1.96 6.33
C THR A 445 -0.47 -2.95 7.41
N LEU A 446 0.42 -3.39 8.30
CA LEU A 446 0.09 -4.30 9.41
C LEU A 446 -0.92 -3.68 10.38
N SER A 447 -0.84 -2.37 10.63
CA SER A 447 -1.80 -1.65 11.47
C SER A 447 -3.23 -1.69 10.93
N ILE A 448 -3.41 -1.91 9.62
CA ILE A 448 -4.70 -2.09 8.95
C ILE A 448 -5.07 -3.58 8.87
N VAL A 449 -4.10 -4.42 8.47
CA VAL A 449 -4.28 -5.86 8.25
C VAL A 449 -4.64 -6.61 9.54
N ILE A 450 -3.98 -6.32 10.65
CA ILE A 450 -4.22 -7.01 11.93
C ILE A 450 -5.66 -6.79 12.44
N PRO A 451 -6.20 -5.55 12.52
CA PRO A 451 -7.61 -5.33 12.87
C PRO A 451 -8.61 -6.05 11.95
N ILE A 452 -8.36 -6.05 10.64
CA ILE A 452 -9.20 -6.77 9.67
C ILE A 452 -9.20 -8.28 9.98
N ALA A 453 -8.02 -8.87 10.21
CA ALA A 453 -7.90 -10.28 10.56
C ALA A 453 -8.67 -10.60 11.86
N LEU A 454 -8.52 -9.78 12.91
CA LEU A 454 -9.24 -9.95 14.18
C LEU A 454 -10.76 -9.83 14.00
N MET A 455 -11.22 -8.88 13.18
CA MET A 455 -12.65 -8.71 12.86
C MET A 455 -13.21 -9.91 12.11
N LEU A 456 -12.46 -10.47 11.15
CA LEU A 456 -12.84 -11.68 10.41
C LEU A 456 -12.88 -12.90 11.33
N ILE A 457 -11.91 -13.08 12.24
CA ILE A 457 -11.96 -14.12 13.27
C ILE A 457 -13.24 -13.99 14.09
N LEU A 458 -13.55 -12.78 14.59
CA LEU A 458 -14.73 -12.55 15.41
C LEU A 458 -16.04 -12.86 14.64
N LEU A 459 -16.11 -12.47 13.36
CA LEU A 459 -17.25 -12.75 12.47
C LEU A 459 -17.45 -14.27 12.27
N LEU A 460 -16.37 -15.01 12.02
CA LEU A 460 -16.44 -16.46 11.83
C LEU A 460 -16.79 -17.19 13.12
N LEU A 461 -16.26 -16.73 14.25
CA LEU A 461 -16.66 -17.22 15.58
C LEU A 461 -18.14 -16.95 15.85
N PHE A 462 -18.67 -15.83 15.38
CA PHE A 462 -20.11 -15.53 15.46
C PHE A 462 -20.92 -16.52 14.62
N PHE A 463 -20.50 -16.84 13.40
CA PHE A 463 -21.20 -17.85 12.58
C PHE A 463 -21.10 -19.27 13.14
N ALA A 464 -19.95 -19.63 13.73
CA ALA A 464 -19.76 -20.95 14.34
C ALA A 464 -20.70 -21.19 15.53
N PHE A 465 -20.81 -20.21 16.45
CA PHE A 465 -21.61 -20.36 17.67
C PHE A 465 -23.01 -19.77 17.61
N ARG A 466 -23.30 -18.89 16.64
CA ARG A 466 -24.51 -18.05 16.57
C ARG A 466 -24.77 -17.26 17.87
N SER A 467 -23.71 -16.90 18.60
CA SER A 467 -23.78 -16.25 19.91
C SER A 467 -22.58 -15.34 20.12
N VAL A 468 -22.84 -14.02 20.14
CA VAL A 468 -21.81 -12.98 20.36
C VAL A 468 -21.02 -13.24 21.63
N ILE A 469 -21.68 -13.70 22.69
CA ILE A 469 -21.02 -13.91 23.98
C ILE A 469 -20.02 -15.07 23.90
N TYR A 470 -20.40 -16.21 23.31
CA TYR A 470 -19.47 -17.34 23.16
C TYR A 470 -18.34 -17.02 22.18
N SER A 471 -18.61 -16.22 21.14
CA SER A 471 -17.58 -15.71 20.25
C SER A 471 -16.59 -14.82 20.97
N LEU A 472 -17.02 -13.90 21.83
CA LEU A 472 -16.13 -13.07 22.64
C LEU A 472 -15.33 -13.87 23.68
N VAL A 473 -15.93 -14.92 24.27
CA VAL A 473 -15.20 -15.81 25.19
C VAL A 473 -14.05 -16.51 24.47
N VAL A 474 -14.29 -17.06 23.28
CA VAL A 474 -13.19 -17.66 22.50
C VAL A 474 -12.23 -16.60 22.00
N PHE A 475 -12.71 -15.46 21.52
CA PHE A 475 -11.86 -14.36 21.06
C PHE A 475 -10.93 -13.83 22.17
N SER A 476 -11.32 -13.91 23.45
CA SER A 476 -10.47 -13.52 24.57
C SER A 476 -9.15 -14.30 24.67
N THR A 477 -9.06 -15.50 24.08
CA THR A 477 -7.80 -16.27 24.04
C THR A 477 -6.80 -15.71 23.03
N VAL A 478 -7.26 -14.90 22.06
CA VAL A 478 -6.42 -14.31 21.01
C VAL A 478 -5.47 -13.26 21.58
N PRO A 479 -5.91 -12.23 22.32
CA PRO A 479 -4.97 -11.32 22.99
C PRO A 479 -4.08 -12.04 24.01
N LEU A 480 -4.61 -13.04 24.71
CA LEU A 480 -3.84 -13.79 25.71
C LEU A 480 -2.71 -14.63 25.11
N SER A 481 -2.81 -15.05 23.84
CA SER A 481 -1.72 -15.75 23.16
C SER A 481 -0.52 -14.84 22.87
N LEU A 482 -0.72 -13.51 22.76
CA LEU A 482 0.36 -12.54 22.58
C LEU A 482 1.41 -12.63 23.69
N ILE A 483 0.97 -12.92 24.93
CA ILE A 483 1.85 -13.02 26.10
C ILE A 483 2.99 -13.99 25.81
N GLY A 484 2.67 -15.18 25.29
CA GLY A 484 3.68 -16.19 24.99
C GLY A 484 4.59 -15.81 23.83
N GLY A 485 4.05 -15.17 22.79
CA GLY A 485 4.83 -14.76 21.63
C GLY A 485 5.83 -13.65 21.95
N VAL A 486 5.38 -12.61 22.68
CA VAL A 486 6.24 -11.49 23.10
C VAL A 486 7.31 -11.96 24.07
N VAL A 487 6.95 -12.75 25.08
CA VAL A 487 7.92 -13.30 26.04
C VAL A 487 8.95 -14.19 25.34
N ALA A 488 8.54 -14.98 24.34
CA ALA A 488 9.48 -15.82 23.59
C ALA A 488 10.45 -15.01 22.72
N LEU A 489 10.00 -13.94 22.08
CA LEU A 489 10.89 -13.00 21.37
C LEU A 489 11.89 -12.36 22.34
N TRP A 490 11.40 -11.86 23.47
CA TRP A 490 12.23 -11.20 24.48
C TRP A 490 13.27 -12.14 25.09
N LEU A 491 12.88 -13.36 25.48
CA LEU A 491 13.80 -14.37 26.02
C LEU A 491 14.88 -14.78 25.02
N ARG A 492 14.58 -14.69 23.72
CA ARG A 492 15.51 -15.03 22.64
C ARG A 492 16.32 -13.82 22.16
N GLY A 493 16.04 -12.62 22.66
CA GLY A 493 16.66 -11.38 22.20
C GLY A 493 16.36 -11.06 20.73
N LEU A 494 15.23 -11.53 20.20
CA LEU A 494 14.84 -11.24 18.81
C LEU A 494 14.00 -9.95 18.77
N PRO A 495 14.31 -9.01 17.86
CA PRO A 495 13.48 -7.84 17.63
C PRO A 495 12.12 -8.23 17.02
N PHE A 496 11.19 -7.29 17.08
CA PHE A 496 9.94 -7.35 16.34
C PHE A 496 10.20 -7.05 14.86
N SER A 497 9.99 -8.06 14.02
CA SER A 497 10.09 -7.96 12.56
C SER A 497 8.77 -8.27 11.88
N ILE A 498 8.66 -8.05 10.56
CA ILE A 498 7.46 -8.43 9.79
C ILE A 498 7.23 -9.95 9.89
N SER A 499 8.30 -10.75 9.88
CA SER A 499 8.23 -12.20 10.13
C SER A 499 7.55 -12.52 11.45
N ALA A 500 7.90 -11.80 12.53
CA ALA A 500 7.26 -11.96 13.84
C ALA A 500 5.78 -11.53 13.80
N GLY A 501 5.46 -10.43 13.12
CA GLY A 501 4.09 -9.97 12.90
C GLY A 501 3.21 -11.01 12.19
N VAL A 502 3.73 -11.63 11.13
CA VAL A 502 3.07 -12.75 10.44
C VAL A 502 2.93 -13.96 11.37
N GLY A 503 3.92 -14.23 12.22
CA GLY A 503 3.85 -15.24 13.26
C GLY A 503 2.70 -15.01 14.26
N PHE A 504 2.47 -13.76 14.69
CA PHE A 504 1.34 -13.42 15.55
C PHE A 504 0.00 -13.62 14.85
N ILE A 505 -0.11 -13.24 13.57
CA ILE A 505 -1.31 -13.49 12.76
C ILE A 505 -1.60 -15.00 12.69
N ALA A 506 -0.59 -15.82 12.37
CA ALA A 506 -0.71 -17.27 12.35
C ALA A 506 -1.14 -17.83 13.71
N LEU A 507 -0.53 -17.33 14.79
CA LEU A 507 -0.86 -17.71 16.16
C LEU A 507 -2.33 -17.42 16.51
N PHE A 508 -2.90 -16.30 16.05
CA PHE A 508 -4.30 -15.96 16.31
C PHE A 508 -5.27 -17.01 15.74
N GLY A 509 -5.03 -17.46 14.50
CA GLY A 509 -5.85 -18.50 13.87
C GLY A 509 -5.79 -19.82 14.64
N VAL A 510 -4.59 -20.24 15.03
CA VAL A 510 -4.39 -21.52 15.73
C VAL A 510 -4.87 -21.46 17.19
N ALA A 511 -4.73 -20.33 17.89
CA ALA A 511 -5.20 -20.15 19.26
C ALA A 511 -6.73 -20.31 19.37
N VAL A 512 -7.46 -19.91 18.32
CA VAL A 512 -8.93 -20.01 18.27
C VAL A 512 -9.42 -21.45 18.16
N LEU A 513 -8.67 -22.35 17.49
CA LEU A 513 -9.02 -23.77 17.33
C LEU A 513 -9.32 -24.45 18.67
N ASN A 514 -8.43 -24.28 19.64
CA ASN A 514 -8.56 -24.90 20.97
C ASN A 514 -9.80 -24.38 21.72
N GLY A 515 -10.10 -23.08 21.57
CA GLY A 515 -11.27 -22.48 22.19
C GLY A 515 -12.60 -22.93 21.58
N ILE A 516 -12.63 -23.13 20.25
CA ILE A 516 -13.81 -23.65 19.55
C ILE A 516 -14.15 -25.06 20.02
N LEU A 517 -13.16 -25.95 20.04
CA LEU A 517 -13.34 -27.32 20.46
C LEU A 517 -13.96 -27.41 21.87
N MET A 518 -13.48 -26.56 22.79
CA MET A 518 -13.94 -26.60 24.17
C MET A 518 -15.36 -26.05 24.37
N ILE A 519 -15.69 -24.91 23.75
CA ILE A 519 -17.05 -24.36 23.84
C ILE A 519 -18.08 -25.26 23.15
N ASN A 520 -17.74 -25.86 22.00
CA ASN A 520 -18.65 -26.79 21.32
C ASN A 520 -18.95 -28.01 22.18
N HIS A 521 -17.93 -28.64 22.77
CA HIS A 521 -18.14 -29.77 23.67
C HIS A 521 -18.97 -29.41 24.91
N PHE A 522 -18.76 -28.22 25.49
CA PHE A 522 -19.62 -27.73 26.59
C PHE A 522 -21.07 -27.55 26.15
N ASN A 523 -21.29 -27.08 24.92
CA ASN A 523 -22.63 -26.95 24.35
C ASN A 523 -23.27 -28.31 24.03
N ASP A 524 -22.48 -29.29 23.61
CA ASP A 524 -22.96 -30.65 23.33
C ASP A 524 -23.37 -31.35 24.64
N LEU A 525 -22.52 -31.30 25.67
CA LEU A 525 -22.85 -31.79 27.03
C LEU A 525 -24.09 -31.11 27.63
N ARG A 526 -24.36 -29.86 27.24
CA ARG A 526 -25.55 -29.13 27.67
C ARG A 526 -26.82 -29.62 26.99
N LYS A 527 -26.71 -30.15 25.75
CA LYS A 527 -27.83 -30.66 24.93
C LYS A 527 -28.05 -32.16 25.06
N GLU A 528 -27.09 -32.90 25.62
CA GLU A 528 -27.10 -34.36 25.71
C GLU A 528 -28.24 -34.93 26.57
N LYS A 529 -28.80 -34.15 27.51
CA LYS A 529 -29.92 -34.59 28.38
C LYS A 529 -31.12 -33.65 28.31
N THR A 530 -32.30 -34.21 28.55
CA THR A 530 -33.61 -33.51 28.57
C THR A 530 -33.65 -32.35 29.57
N TYR A 531 -32.85 -32.41 30.64
CA TYR A 531 -32.70 -31.34 31.63
C TYR A 531 -31.30 -30.71 31.54
N THR A 532 -31.24 -29.38 31.48
CA THR A 532 -29.97 -28.64 31.40
C THR A 532 -29.12 -28.87 32.65
N MET A 533 -27.93 -29.45 32.49
CA MET A 533 -26.98 -29.63 33.60
C MET A 533 -26.49 -28.28 34.14
N CYS A 534 -26.20 -28.21 35.44
CA CYS A 534 -25.56 -27.04 36.05
C CYS A 534 -24.19 -26.79 35.41
N THR A 535 -23.84 -25.51 35.17
CA THR A 535 -22.59 -25.09 34.52
C THR A 535 -21.33 -25.69 35.17
N ASN A 536 -21.28 -25.78 36.49
CA ASN A 536 -20.15 -26.40 37.19
C ASN A 536 -20.02 -27.90 36.90
N ARG A 537 -21.14 -28.61 36.67
CA ARG A 537 -21.15 -30.03 36.33
C ARG A 537 -20.72 -30.28 34.89
N ILE A 538 -21.07 -29.36 33.98
CA ILE A 538 -20.60 -29.37 32.58
C ILE A 538 -19.08 -29.18 32.55
N ILE A 539 -18.56 -28.18 33.27
CA ILE A 539 -17.12 -27.91 33.36
C ILE A 539 -16.37 -29.11 33.97
N ALA A 540 -16.86 -29.64 35.09
CA ALA A 540 -16.22 -30.76 35.79
C ALA A 540 -16.18 -32.06 34.97
N LYS A 541 -17.15 -32.29 34.07
CA LYS A 541 -17.15 -33.44 33.15
C LYS A 541 -16.37 -33.15 31.87
N GLY A 542 -16.59 -32.01 31.24
CA GLY A 542 -16.03 -31.70 29.92
C GLY A 542 -14.54 -31.37 29.93
N CYS A 543 -14.05 -30.67 30.96
CA CYS A 543 -12.64 -30.26 31.01
C CYS A 543 -11.65 -31.45 31.02
N PRO A 544 -11.86 -32.51 31.83
CA PRO A 544 -11.04 -33.72 31.76
C PRO A 544 -11.00 -34.41 30.40
N HIS A 545 -12.14 -34.47 29.70
CA HIS A 545 -12.23 -35.14 28.39
C HIS A 545 -11.48 -34.38 27.29
N LEU A 546 -11.36 -33.06 27.42
CA LEU A 546 -10.71 -32.20 26.43
C LEU A 546 -9.25 -31.91 26.71
N LEU A 547 -8.77 -32.17 27.93
CA LEU A 547 -7.37 -31.95 28.30
C LEU A 547 -6.42 -32.64 27.32
N ARG A 548 -6.66 -33.92 26.99
CA ARG A 548 -5.79 -34.69 26.10
C ARG A 548 -5.81 -34.16 24.66
N PRO A 549 -6.98 -33.96 24.01
CA PRO A 549 -7.03 -33.35 22.68
C PRO A 549 -6.38 -31.98 22.59
N VAL A 550 -6.72 -31.04 23.49
CA VAL A 550 -6.23 -29.65 23.47
C VAL A 550 -4.73 -29.56 23.74
N PHE A 551 -4.22 -30.40 24.65
CA PHE A 551 -2.78 -30.48 24.91
C PHE A 551 -2.02 -31.01 23.70
N LEU A 552 -2.53 -32.07 23.05
CA LEU A 552 -1.88 -32.67 21.88
C LEU A 552 -1.88 -31.73 20.66
N THR A 553 -2.97 -31.00 20.41
CA THR A 553 -3.02 -30.04 19.30
C THR A 553 -2.01 -28.91 19.48
N GLY A 554 -1.92 -28.34 20.70
CA GLY A 554 -0.93 -27.32 21.03
C GLY A 554 0.50 -27.84 20.94
N LEU A 555 0.76 -29.06 21.44
CA LEU A 555 2.09 -29.67 21.43
C LEU A 555 2.56 -30.01 20.02
N VAL A 556 1.72 -30.64 19.19
CA VAL A 556 2.08 -31.02 17.82
C VAL A 556 2.39 -29.79 16.98
N ALA A 557 1.57 -28.74 17.08
CA ALA A 557 1.82 -27.49 16.38
C ALA A 557 3.14 -26.85 16.87
N SER A 558 3.34 -26.74 18.19
CA SER A 558 4.58 -26.19 18.76
C SER A 558 5.82 -26.97 18.29
N LEU A 559 5.79 -28.30 18.39
CA LEU A 559 6.90 -29.17 17.94
C LEU A 559 7.12 -29.10 16.43
N GLY A 560 6.08 -28.91 15.63
CA GLY A 560 6.20 -28.73 14.18
C GLY A 560 6.96 -27.46 13.78
N PHE A 561 6.86 -26.39 14.59
CA PHE A 561 7.62 -25.16 14.38
C PHE A 561 9.03 -25.18 14.99
N VAL A 562 9.36 -26.13 15.89
CA VAL A 562 10.69 -26.21 16.54
C VAL A 562 11.84 -26.29 15.53
N PRO A 563 11.79 -27.13 14.47
CA PRO A 563 12.87 -27.16 13.48
C PRO A 563 13.12 -25.79 12.84
N MET A 564 12.07 -25.06 12.50
CA MET A 564 12.16 -23.70 11.92
C MET A 564 12.73 -22.69 12.93
N ALA A 565 12.43 -22.87 14.22
CA ALA A 565 12.97 -22.01 15.27
C ALA A 565 14.45 -22.27 15.53
N VAL A 566 14.96 -23.49 15.38
CA VAL A 566 16.36 -23.84 15.72
C VAL A 566 17.28 -23.81 14.49
N ALA A 567 16.75 -23.86 13.28
CA ALA A 567 17.53 -23.92 12.04
C ALA A 567 18.59 -22.80 11.93
N THR A 568 19.82 -23.19 11.62
CA THR A 568 20.98 -22.31 11.42
C THR A 568 21.39 -22.16 9.95
N SER A 569 20.61 -22.73 9.02
CA SER A 569 20.88 -22.63 7.58
C SER A 569 20.58 -21.24 7.03
N ALA A 570 21.21 -20.89 5.90
CA ALA A 570 20.89 -19.68 5.16
C ALA A 570 19.38 -19.56 4.90
N GLY A 571 18.81 -18.39 5.17
CA GLY A 571 17.37 -18.11 5.02
C GLY A 571 16.51 -18.51 6.21
N ALA A 572 17.07 -19.19 7.22
CA ALA A 572 16.34 -19.51 8.45
C ALA A 572 16.06 -18.26 9.29
N GLU A 573 16.82 -17.18 9.10
CA GLU A 573 16.69 -15.89 9.78
C GLU A 573 15.27 -15.34 9.66
N VAL A 574 14.65 -15.46 8.48
CA VAL A 574 13.27 -15.01 8.23
C VAL A 574 12.25 -15.89 8.96
N GLN A 575 12.56 -17.17 9.17
CA GLN A 575 11.65 -18.14 9.78
C GLN A 575 11.74 -18.17 11.31
N ARG A 576 12.91 -17.89 11.90
CA ARG A 576 13.12 -17.98 13.36
C ARG A 576 12.17 -17.08 14.16
N PRO A 577 11.98 -15.78 13.85
CA PRO A 577 11.05 -14.93 14.61
C PRO A 577 9.61 -15.42 14.48
N LEU A 578 9.19 -15.81 13.27
CA LEU A 578 7.86 -16.35 13.00
C LEU A 578 7.60 -17.60 13.87
N ALA A 579 8.51 -18.58 13.82
CA ALA A 579 8.38 -19.82 14.57
C ALA A 579 8.44 -19.59 16.08
N THR A 580 9.31 -18.69 16.55
CA THR A 580 9.47 -18.37 17.98
C THR A 580 8.17 -17.81 18.56
N VAL A 581 7.52 -16.88 17.85
CA VAL A 581 6.23 -16.31 18.24
C VAL A 581 5.15 -17.39 18.32
N VAL A 582 5.06 -18.24 17.30
CA VAL A 582 4.04 -19.29 17.26
C VAL A 582 4.25 -20.32 18.38
N ILE A 583 5.48 -20.79 18.62
CA ILE A 583 5.79 -21.75 19.69
C ILE A 583 5.46 -21.17 21.07
N GLY A 584 6.02 -20.00 21.40
CA GLY A 584 5.81 -19.36 22.69
C GLY A 584 4.33 -19.04 22.91
N GLY A 585 3.69 -18.50 21.88
CA GLY A 585 2.27 -18.17 21.89
C GLY A 585 1.39 -19.40 22.09
N LEU A 586 1.66 -20.52 21.42
CA LEU A 586 0.85 -21.73 21.54
C LEU A 586 1.02 -22.42 22.89
N ILE A 587 2.24 -22.48 23.44
CA ILE A 587 2.48 -23.05 24.76
C ILE A 587 1.67 -22.30 25.82
N VAL A 588 1.81 -20.96 25.84
CA VAL A 588 1.11 -20.11 26.82
C VAL A 588 -0.40 -20.10 26.55
N SER A 589 -0.82 -19.98 25.28
CA SER A 589 -2.23 -20.00 24.88
C SER A 589 -2.92 -21.31 25.25
N THR A 590 -2.26 -22.47 25.10
CA THR A 590 -2.86 -23.77 25.43
C THR A 590 -3.16 -23.87 26.92
N VAL A 591 -2.21 -23.44 27.76
CA VAL A 591 -2.40 -23.41 29.23
C VAL A 591 -3.48 -22.42 29.62
N LEU A 592 -3.43 -21.19 29.08
CA LEU A 592 -4.43 -20.16 29.38
C LEU A 592 -5.81 -20.55 28.87
N THR A 593 -5.94 -21.16 27.69
CA THR A 593 -7.22 -21.57 27.12
C THR A 593 -7.92 -22.59 28.01
N LEU A 594 -7.20 -23.59 28.53
CA LEU A 594 -7.73 -24.61 29.44
C LEU A 594 -8.23 -24.01 30.77
N ILE A 595 -7.71 -22.86 31.20
CA ILE A 595 -8.08 -22.23 32.48
C ILE A 595 -9.11 -21.11 32.28
N VAL A 596 -8.88 -20.23 31.31
CA VAL A 596 -9.61 -18.97 31.11
C VAL A 596 -10.98 -19.20 30.49
N ILE A 597 -11.10 -20.10 29.50
CA ILE A 597 -12.41 -20.36 28.87
C ILE A 597 -13.42 -20.95 29.86
N PRO A 598 -13.11 -21.96 30.70
CA PRO A 598 -14.07 -22.47 31.68
C PRO A 598 -14.49 -21.41 32.71
N VAL A 599 -13.55 -20.55 33.12
CA VAL A 599 -13.81 -19.43 34.03
C VAL A 599 -14.76 -18.41 33.38
N PHE A 600 -14.50 -17.99 32.14
CA PHE A 600 -15.40 -17.12 31.39
C PHE A 600 -16.76 -17.77 31.11
N TYR A 601 -16.79 -19.06 30.78
CA TYR A 601 -18.03 -19.81 30.55
C TYR A 601 -18.91 -19.85 31.81
N ARG A 602 -18.30 -20.01 32.99
CA ARG A 602 -19.00 -19.90 34.28
C ARG A 602 -19.52 -18.48 34.51
N LEU A 603 -18.68 -17.46 34.32
CA LEU A 603 -19.03 -16.06 34.53
C LEU A 603 -20.23 -15.64 33.66
N VAL A 604 -20.17 -15.94 32.36
CA VAL A 604 -21.23 -15.64 31.39
C VAL A 604 -22.56 -16.28 31.79
N ASN A 605 -22.56 -17.56 32.17
CA ASN A 605 -23.80 -18.25 32.52
C ASN A 605 -24.37 -17.77 33.87
N VAL A 606 -23.53 -17.37 34.83
CA VAL A 606 -23.98 -16.75 36.10
C VAL A 606 -24.59 -15.37 35.84
N ILE A 607 -23.93 -14.53 35.04
CA ILE A 607 -24.43 -13.19 34.68
C ILE A 607 -25.73 -13.28 33.86
N ALA A 608 -25.82 -14.20 32.90
CA ALA A 608 -27.02 -14.42 32.10
C ALA A 608 -28.22 -14.83 32.98
N HIS A 609 -28.00 -15.62 34.02
CA HIS A 609 -29.04 -16.02 34.97
C HIS A 609 -29.47 -14.86 35.90
N LEU A 610 -28.56 -13.93 36.22
CA LEU A 610 -28.85 -12.70 36.97
C LEU A 610 -29.58 -11.66 36.12
N TRP A 611 -29.23 -11.52 34.83
CA TRP A 611 -29.92 -10.64 33.88
C TRP A 611 -31.29 -11.18 33.44
N GLY A 612 -31.45 -12.51 33.34
CA GLY A 612 -32.75 -13.16 33.09
C GLY A 612 -33.80 -12.85 34.16
N ARG A 613 -33.40 -12.62 35.42
CA ARG A 613 -34.29 -12.15 36.50
C ARG A 613 -34.69 -10.68 36.40
N LYS A 614 -33.91 -9.81 35.74
CA LYS A 614 -34.26 -8.39 35.52
C LYS A 614 -35.11 -8.14 34.27
N ARG A 615 -35.16 -9.08 33.32
CA ARG A 615 -35.88 -8.92 32.05
C ARG A 615 -37.41 -9.02 32.14
N HIS A 616 -37.95 -9.39 33.32
CA HIS A 616 -39.39 -9.29 33.59
C HIS A 616 -39.88 -7.86 33.90
N ARG A 617 -38.98 -6.85 33.91
CA ARG A 617 -39.33 -5.43 34.18
C ARG A 617 -39.04 -4.43 33.06
N ALA A 618 -38.61 -4.87 31.88
CA ALA A 618 -38.33 -3.96 30.76
C ALA A 618 -38.96 -4.44 29.45
N ARG A 619 -40.30 -4.39 29.40
CA ARG A 619 -41.08 -4.33 28.15
C ARG A 619 -41.56 -2.89 27.94
N LEU A 620 -40.68 -2.00 27.51
CA LEU A 620 -41.06 -0.72 26.91
C LEU A 620 -39.86 -0.19 26.12
N GLY A 621 -39.93 -0.16 24.79
CA GLY A 621 -38.83 0.34 23.94
C GLY A 621 -38.58 -0.44 22.65
N ARG A 622 -39.62 -0.98 22.01
CA ARG A 622 -39.49 -1.70 20.72
C ARG A 622 -40.52 -1.20 19.71
N LYS A 623 -40.46 0.10 19.39
CA LYS A 623 -41.33 0.75 18.37
C LYS A 623 -40.62 1.73 17.42
N VAL A 624 -39.28 1.72 17.30
CA VAL A 624 -38.58 2.70 16.44
C VAL A 624 -37.98 2.11 15.15
N GLY A 625 -37.97 0.79 14.96
CA GLY A 625 -37.29 0.16 13.82
C GLY A 625 -38.15 -0.24 12.61
N MET A 626 -39.47 -0.08 12.66
CA MET A 626 -40.40 -0.79 11.74
C MET A 626 -41.25 0.15 10.88
N THR A 627 -40.81 1.39 10.67
CA THR A 627 -41.50 2.41 9.87
C THR A 627 -40.73 2.85 8.62
N CYS A 628 -39.51 2.36 8.39
CA CYS A 628 -38.69 2.76 7.22
C CYS A 628 -38.76 1.80 6.02
N MET A 629 -39.60 0.76 6.05
CA MET A 629 -39.55 -0.33 5.06
C MET A 629 -40.88 -0.56 4.31
N LEU A 630 -41.67 0.50 4.06
CA LEU A 630 -42.99 0.36 3.42
C LEU A 630 -43.41 1.50 2.47
N LEU A 631 -42.46 2.28 1.93
CA LEU A 631 -42.79 3.41 1.03
C LEU A 631 -41.85 3.48 -0.19
N LEU A 632 -41.81 2.43 -1.00
CA LEU A 632 -41.23 2.47 -2.34
C LEU A 632 -41.79 1.34 -3.20
N ALA A 633 -43.02 1.54 -3.71
CA ALA A 633 -43.51 0.82 -4.88
C ALA A 633 -44.51 1.67 -5.66
N ALA A 634 -44.23 1.77 -6.97
CA ALA A 634 -45.12 2.09 -8.10
C ALA A 634 -45.11 3.53 -8.68
N VAL A 635 -44.74 3.56 -9.96
CA VAL A 635 -44.67 4.66 -10.95
C VAL A 635 -45.83 4.52 -11.95
N SER A 636 -46.23 5.66 -12.52
CA SER A 636 -47.26 5.95 -13.53
C SER A 636 -46.89 5.58 -14.99
N VAL A 637 -47.86 5.60 -15.92
CA VAL A 637 -47.67 5.86 -17.37
C VAL A 637 -48.76 6.84 -17.86
N SER A 638 -48.44 7.73 -18.81
CA SER A 638 -49.34 8.72 -19.45
C SER A 638 -49.19 8.79 -20.99
N ALA A 639 -50.20 9.36 -21.66
CA ALA A 639 -50.39 9.61 -23.11
C ALA A 639 -50.51 11.13 -23.46
N VAL A 640 -50.63 11.48 -24.75
CA VAL A 640 -50.57 12.80 -25.44
C VAL A 640 -51.69 13.82 -25.10
N THR A 641 -51.40 15.13 -25.06
CA THR A 641 -52.28 16.25 -24.63
C THR A 641 -52.18 17.61 -25.42
N PRO A 642 -53.15 18.54 -25.23
CA PRO A 642 -53.27 19.87 -25.88
C PRO A 642 -52.45 21.01 -25.23
N GLN A 643 -52.29 22.17 -25.92
CA GLN A 643 -51.60 23.37 -25.38
C GLN A 643 -52.20 23.79 -24.03
N LYS A 644 -51.46 23.55 -22.97
CA LYS A 644 -51.94 23.61 -21.60
C LYS A 644 -51.42 24.87 -20.94
N ALA A 645 -52.32 25.72 -20.49
CA ALA A 645 -51.99 26.80 -19.56
C ALA A 645 -51.61 26.16 -18.23
N ILE A 646 -50.37 26.36 -17.79
CA ILE A 646 -49.80 25.70 -16.62
C ILE A 646 -49.36 26.72 -15.58
N THR A 647 -49.49 26.37 -14.31
CA THR A 647 -48.95 27.15 -13.18
C THR A 647 -47.43 27.02 -13.08
N LEU A 648 -46.75 27.90 -12.33
CA LEU A 648 -45.29 27.86 -12.20
C LEU A 648 -44.78 26.54 -11.60
N ASP A 649 -45.49 26.04 -10.59
CA ASP A 649 -45.13 24.77 -9.96
C ASP A 649 -45.36 23.59 -10.91
N GLU A 650 -46.44 23.61 -11.70
CA GLU A 650 -46.68 22.63 -12.78
C GLU A 650 -45.60 22.71 -13.88
N ALA A 651 -45.14 23.91 -14.24
CA ALA A 651 -44.08 24.10 -15.22
C ALA A 651 -42.73 23.53 -14.75
N VAL A 652 -42.39 23.78 -13.48
CA VAL A 652 -41.21 23.19 -12.85
C VAL A 652 -41.33 21.67 -12.81
N GLU A 653 -42.52 21.15 -12.49
CA GLU A 653 -42.75 19.71 -12.45
C GLU A 653 -42.60 19.06 -13.84
N ILE A 654 -43.20 19.66 -14.88
CA ILE A 654 -43.09 19.20 -16.27
C ILE A 654 -41.62 19.21 -16.72
N ALA A 655 -40.88 20.27 -16.40
CA ALA A 655 -39.45 20.36 -16.72
C ALA A 655 -38.64 19.26 -16.04
N LEU A 656 -38.83 19.07 -14.74
CA LEU A 656 -38.12 18.04 -14.00
C LEU A 656 -38.43 16.64 -14.51
N GLN A 657 -39.64 16.39 -15.00
CA GLN A 657 -40.02 15.10 -15.58
C GLN A 657 -39.41 14.88 -16.98
N ASN A 658 -39.34 15.93 -17.80
CA ASN A 658 -39.04 15.77 -19.22
C ASN A 658 -37.61 16.11 -19.63
N HIS A 659 -36.89 16.90 -18.84
CA HIS A 659 -35.60 17.47 -19.23
C HIS A 659 -34.53 16.39 -19.47
N PRO A 660 -33.91 16.32 -20.67
CA PRO A 660 -32.91 15.32 -21.04
C PRO A 660 -31.72 15.27 -20.11
N ARG A 661 -31.18 16.43 -19.67
CA ARG A 661 -30.09 16.49 -18.67
C ARG A 661 -30.39 15.71 -17.38
N LEU A 662 -31.63 15.81 -16.85
CA LEU A 662 -32.01 15.04 -15.66
C LEU A 662 -32.22 13.56 -15.97
N LYS A 663 -32.79 13.24 -17.15
CA LYS A 663 -32.92 11.86 -17.63
C LYS A 663 -31.57 11.20 -17.86
N MET A 664 -30.59 11.91 -18.44
CA MET A 664 -29.21 11.46 -18.62
C MET A 664 -28.51 11.26 -17.28
N ALA A 665 -28.62 12.23 -16.36
CA ALA A 665 -28.06 12.09 -15.02
C ALA A 665 -28.67 10.88 -14.28
N SER A 666 -29.96 10.63 -14.46
CA SER A 666 -30.65 9.47 -13.88
C SER A 666 -30.28 8.16 -14.58
N ALA A 667 -30.18 8.16 -15.91
CA ALA A 667 -29.78 7.01 -16.72
C ALA A 667 -28.32 6.61 -16.47
N GLU A 668 -27.43 7.56 -16.20
CA GLU A 668 -26.03 7.28 -15.83
C GLU A 668 -25.94 6.64 -14.44
N ILE A 669 -26.80 7.05 -13.50
CA ILE A 669 -26.96 6.35 -12.21
C ILE A 669 -27.49 4.93 -12.44
N GLU A 670 -28.46 4.75 -13.32
CA GLU A 670 -29.02 3.44 -13.67
C GLU A 670 -28.01 2.53 -14.37
N ARG A 671 -27.20 3.07 -15.30
CA ARG A 671 -26.08 2.38 -15.94
C ARG A 671 -25.05 1.94 -14.90
N SER A 672 -24.69 2.84 -13.99
CA SER A 672 -23.80 2.54 -12.88
C SER A 672 -24.39 1.43 -11.99
N ARG A 673 -25.71 1.43 -11.74
CA ARG A 673 -26.41 0.34 -11.04
C ARG A 673 -26.48 -0.95 -11.84
N ALA A 674 -26.60 -0.90 -13.17
CA ALA A 674 -26.64 -2.08 -14.03
C ALA A 674 -25.26 -2.78 -14.06
N ALA A 675 -24.16 -2.01 -13.99
CA ALA A 675 -22.81 -2.53 -13.84
C ALA A 675 -22.59 -3.30 -12.51
N ARG A 676 -23.52 -3.19 -11.56
CA ARG A 676 -23.56 -4.00 -10.35
C ARG A 676 -23.81 -5.50 -10.62
N GLY A 677 -24.26 -5.88 -11.83
CA GLY A 677 -24.55 -7.26 -12.22
C GLY A 677 -23.40 -8.04 -12.85
N GLU A 678 -22.35 -7.37 -13.35
CA GLU A 678 -21.16 -7.98 -13.98
C GLU A 678 -20.14 -8.47 -12.93
N VAL A 679 -20.62 -9.26 -11.97
CA VAL A 679 -19.88 -9.53 -10.73
C VAL A 679 -19.04 -10.79 -10.83
N TRP A 680 -19.33 -11.67 -11.78
CA TRP A 680 -18.54 -12.88 -12.02
C TRP A 680 -18.03 -12.89 -13.44
N ASP A 681 -16.78 -12.45 -13.59
CA ASP A 681 -15.98 -12.66 -14.78
C ASP A 681 -15.01 -13.79 -14.45
N VAL A 682 -15.44 -15.02 -14.76
CA VAL A 682 -14.57 -16.19 -14.69
C VAL A 682 -13.67 -16.05 -15.91
N GLY A 683 -12.40 -15.72 -15.68
CA GLY A 683 -11.45 -15.43 -16.76
C GLY A 683 -11.34 -16.61 -17.74
N ASN A 684 -10.78 -16.38 -18.92
CA ASN A 684 -10.67 -17.46 -19.91
C ASN A 684 -9.84 -18.64 -19.36
N THR A 685 -10.30 -19.86 -19.58
CA THR A 685 -9.49 -21.06 -19.35
C THR A 685 -8.36 -21.07 -20.37
N SER A 686 -7.11 -21.02 -19.90
CA SER A 686 -5.95 -21.21 -20.77
C SER A 686 -5.50 -22.66 -20.73
N PHE A 687 -5.14 -23.17 -21.90
CA PHE A 687 -4.55 -24.48 -22.07
C PHE A 687 -3.18 -24.28 -22.70
N SER A 688 -2.12 -24.66 -22.00
CA SER A 688 -0.75 -24.56 -22.51
C SER A 688 -0.08 -25.93 -22.47
N TYR A 689 0.47 -26.32 -23.61
CA TYR A 689 1.26 -27.53 -23.75
C TYR A 689 2.67 -27.11 -24.19
N SER A 690 3.68 -27.45 -23.41
CA SER A 690 5.08 -27.20 -23.73
C SER A 690 5.86 -28.51 -23.72
N TRP A 691 6.80 -28.64 -24.65
CA TRP A 691 7.61 -29.83 -24.85
C TRP A 691 9.07 -29.44 -24.98
N GLY A 692 9.93 -29.97 -24.11
CA GLY A 692 11.34 -29.61 -24.09
C GLY A 692 12.02 -29.92 -22.75
N GLN A 693 13.13 -29.25 -22.48
CA GLN A 693 13.93 -29.44 -21.27
C GLN A 693 13.45 -28.54 -20.14
N LEU A 694 12.25 -28.82 -19.59
CA LEU A 694 11.59 -27.92 -18.63
C LEU A 694 12.07 -28.11 -17.19
N ASN A 695 12.47 -29.32 -16.80
CA ASN A 695 12.95 -29.64 -15.44
C ASN A 695 14.41 -30.11 -15.39
N GLY A 696 15.13 -30.16 -16.52
CA GLY A 696 16.56 -30.51 -16.55
C GLY A 696 17.18 -30.59 -17.95
N GLU A 697 18.49 -30.34 -18.05
CA GLU A 697 19.26 -30.21 -19.31
C GLU A 697 19.34 -31.47 -20.18
N TYR A 698 18.99 -32.65 -19.65
CA TYR A 698 19.13 -33.94 -20.36
C TYR A 698 17.83 -34.72 -20.55
N LYS A 699 16.68 -34.17 -20.13
CA LYS A 699 15.37 -34.84 -20.28
C LYS A 699 14.43 -34.02 -21.14
N LYS A 700 13.83 -34.67 -22.14
CA LYS A 700 12.72 -34.11 -22.91
C LYS A 700 11.44 -34.40 -22.13
N ASP A 701 10.99 -33.41 -21.39
CA ASP A 701 9.78 -33.46 -20.58
C ASP A 701 8.64 -32.69 -21.25
N ASN A 702 7.40 -33.06 -20.93
CA ASN A 702 6.20 -32.43 -21.46
C ASN A 702 5.44 -31.83 -20.29
N GLU A 703 5.06 -30.56 -20.38
CA GLU A 703 4.19 -29.90 -19.41
C GLU A 703 2.86 -29.54 -20.07
N LEU A 704 1.78 -29.99 -19.46
CA LEU A 704 0.42 -29.63 -19.84
C LEU A 704 -0.21 -28.91 -18.66
N ALA A 705 -0.43 -27.61 -18.80
CA ALA A 705 -1.05 -26.78 -17.80
C ALA A 705 -2.42 -26.31 -18.30
N VAL A 706 -3.41 -26.44 -17.43
CA VAL A 706 -4.75 -25.87 -17.61
C VAL A 706 -4.94 -24.87 -16.50
N GLU A 707 -4.95 -23.58 -16.84
CA GLU A 707 -5.09 -22.51 -15.87
C GLU A 707 -6.46 -21.85 -16.04
N GLN A 708 -7.26 -21.91 -14.97
CA GLN A 708 -8.55 -21.23 -14.89
C GLN A 708 -8.40 -20.07 -13.93
N SER A 709 -8.31 -18.85 -14.45
CA SER A 709 -8.36 -17.67 -13.60
C SER A 709 -9.76 -17.56 -13.00
N LEU A 710 -9.89 -17.79 -11.69
CA LEU A 710 -11.15 -17.63 -10.97
C LEU A 710 -11.45 -16.16 -10.61
N GLY A 711 -10.61 -15.22 -11.08
CA GLY A 711 -10.64 -13.82 -10.68
C GLY A 711 -10.37 -13.64 -9.19
N SER A 712 -10.38 -12.39 -8.71
CA SER A 712 -10.33 -12.12 -7.27
C SER A 712 -11.75 -12.15 -6.69
N LEU A 713 -11.93 -12.93 -5.62
CA LEU A 713 -13.19 -13.02 -4.87
C LEU A 713 -13.62 -11.67 -4.26
N LEU A 714 -12.68 -10.73 -4.09
CA LEU A 714 -12.93 -9.39 -3.57
C LEU A 714 -13.15 -8.34 -4.64
N THR A 715 -12.77 -8.59 -5.88
CA THR A 715 -13.07 -7.69 -7.01
C THR A 715 -14.57 -7.38 -7.10
N PRO A 716 -15.49 -8.35 -6.93
CA PRO A 716 -16.91 -8.09 -6.67
C PRO A 716 -17.18 -7.01 -5.63
N PHE A 717 -16.52 -7.06 -4.49
CA PHE A 717 -16.76 -6.15 -3.36
C PHE A 717 -16.26 -4.74 -3.66
N TYR A 718 -15.05 -4.60 -4.22
CA TYR A 718 -14.50 -3.30 -4.61
C TYR A 718 -15.22 -2.69 -5.81
N LYS A 719 -15.59 -3.51 -6.81
CA LYS A 719 -16.46 -3.06 -7.91
C LYS A 719 -17.81 -2.61 -7.39
N ASN A 720 -18.41 -3.33 -6.43
CA ASN A 720 -19.66 -2.90 -5.78
C ASN A 720 -19.48 -1.61 -4.98
N ALA A 721 -18.38 -1.44 -4.26
CA ALA A 721 -18.10 -0.22 -3.50
C ALA A 721 -17.88 0.98 -4.44
N LEU A 722 -17.15 0.79 -5.54
CA LEU A 722 -16.96 1.79 -6.58
C LEU A 722 -18.28 2.16 -7.25
N VAL A 723 -19.09 1.17 -7.62
CA VAL A 723 -20.44 1.37 -8.16
C VAL A 723 -21.32 2.13 -7.16
N ASN A 724 -21.28 1.80 -5.87
CA ASN A 724 -22.02 2.53 -4.84
C ASN A 724 -21.56 3.99 -4.69
N ALA A 725 -20.25 4.24 -4.77
CA ALA A 725 -19.70 5.60 -4.74
C ALA A 725 -20.09 6.38 -6.00
N GLN A 726 -20.00 5.78 -7.18
CA GLN A 726 -20.45 6.35 -8.45
C GLN A 726 -21.95 6.65 -8.44
N VAL A 727 -22.76 5.77 -7.88
CA VAL A 727 -24.20 6.01 -7.67
C VAL A 727 -24.42 7.19 -6.71
N THR A 728 -23.65 7.30 -5.62
CA THR A 728 -23.78 8.41 -4.66
C THR A 728 -23.38 9.75 -5.28
N THR A 729 -22.24 9.79 -5.96
CA THR A 729 -21.80 10.98 -6.71
C THR A 729 -22.79 11.35 -7.81
N GLY A 730 -23.29 10.35 -8.55
CA GLY A 730 -24.34 10.52 -9.54
C GLY A 730 -25.62 11.10 -8.93
N THR A 731 -26.01 10.68 -7.71
CA THR A 731 -27.18 11.26 -7.03
C THR A 731 -26.98 12.73 -6.66
N HIS A 732 -25.80 13.11 -6.17
CA HIS A 732 -25.49 14.53 -5.91
C HIS A 732 -25.51 15.36 -7.19
N TYR A 733 -24.93 14.83 -8.28
CA TYR A 733 -24.95 15.48 -9.59
C TYR A 733 -26.37 15.66 -10.12
N ARG A 734 -27.22 14.62 -10.03
CA ARG A 734 -28.64 14.71 -10.39
C ARG A 734 -29.38 15.76 -9.57
N ASP A 735 -29.13 15.85 -8.26
CA ASP A 735 -29.77 16.83 -7.39
C ASP A 735 -29.33 18.27 -7.70
N MET A 736 -28.07 18.46 -8.11
CA MET A 736 -27.57 19.74 -8.63
C MET A 736 -28.28 20.13 -9.93
N VAL A 737 -28.32 19.20 -10.91
CA VAL A 737 -29.03 19.39 -12.18
C VAL A 737 -30.51 19.70 -11.95
N LYS A 738 -31.16 19.05 -10.97
CA LYS A 738 -32.54 19.35 -10.57
C LYS A 738 -32.71 20.82 -10.16
N LYS A 739 -31.80 21.35 -9.33
CA LYS A 739 -31.85 22.76 -8.89
C LYS A 739 -31.60 23.73 -10.04
N GLU A 740 -30.69 23.41 -10.95
CA GLU A 740 -30.43 24.21 -12.15
C GLU A 740 -31.67 24.31 -13.04
N ILE A 741 -32.32 23.18 -13.34
CA ILE A 741 -33.53 23.13 -14.17
C ILE A 741 -34.65 23.96 -13.54
N VAL A 742 -34.87 23.84 -12.23
CA VAL A 742 -35.87 24.65 -11.51
C VAL A 742 -35.58 26.14 -11.68
N ALA A 743 -34.31 26.55 -11.59
CA ALA A 743 -33.92 27.95 -11.76
C ALA A 743 -34.11 28.42 -13.22
N GLU A 744 -33.79 27.59 -14.22
CA GLU A 744 -33.99 27.90 -15.64
C GLU A 744 -35.47 28.08 -15.98
N VAL A 745 -36.34 27.20 -15.51
CA VAL A 745 -37.80 27.31 -15.70
C VAL A 745 -38.35 28.57 -15.06
N LYS A 746 -37.96 28.87 -13.82
CA LYS A 746 -38.38 30.10 -13.12
C LYS A 746 -37.93 31.35 -13.87
N ARG A 747 -36.71 31.37 -14.40
CA ARG A 747 -36.20 32.49 -15.23
C ARG A 747 -37.00 32.63 -16.51
N ALA A 748 -37.28 31.52 -17.21
CA ALA A 748 -38.07 31.53 -18.43
C ALA A 748 -39.52 31.97 -18.18
N TRP A 749 -40.10 31.55 -17.05
CA TRP A 749 -41.43 31.97 -16.61
C TRP A 749 -41.51 33.49 -16.41
N VAL A 750 -40.59 34.06 -15.63
CA VAL A 750 -40.54 35.51 -15.38
C VAL A 750 -40.28 36.27 -16.68
N TYR A 751 -39.41 35.74 -17.54
CA TYR A 751 -39.15 36.34 -18.86
C TYR A 751 -40.38 36.33 -19.76
N TYR A 752 -41.17 35.24 -19.74
CA TYR A 752 -42.45 35.18 -20.43
C TYR A 752 -43.44 36.22 -19.91
N GLN A 753 -43.60 36.32 -18.58
CA GLN A 753 -44.48 37.34 -17.99
C GLN A 753 -44.03 38.76 -18.39
N TYR A 754 -42.72 39.03 -18.39
CA TYR A 754 -42.17 40.30 -18.85
C TYR A 754 -42.52 40.59 -20.31
N ALA A 755 -42.27 39.63 -21.22
CA ALA A 755 -42.58 39.78 -22.63
C ALA A 755 -44.10 39.91 -22.88
N PHE A 756 -44.93 39.21 -22.11
CA PHE A 756 -46.39 39.31 -22.16
C PHE A 756 -46.85 40.74 -21.85
N HIS A 757 -46.33 41.34 -20.78
CA HIS A 757 -46.63 42.72 -20.42
C HIS A 757 -46.11 43.72 -21.44
N LEU A 758 -44.91 43.49 -21.98
CA LEU A 758 -44.33 44.35 -23.01
C LEU A 758 -45.17 44.36 -24.29
N TYR A 759 -45.60 43.17 -24.72
CA TYR A 759 -46.48 42.98 -25.87
C TYR A 759 -47.83 43.68 -25.66
N HIS A 760 -48.48 43.48 -24.51
CA HIS A 760 -49.75 44.15 -24.21
C HIS A 760 -49.61 45.68 -24.09
N LEU A 761 -48.51 46.17 -23.50
CA LEU A 761 -48.25 47.60 -23.36
C LEU A 761 -48.08 48.26 -24.73
N TYR A 762 -47.23 47.71 -25.59
CA TYR A 762 -47.00 48.29 -26.91
C TYR A 762 -48.19 48.08 -27.86
N GLY A 763 -48.94 46.98 -27.74
CA GLY A 763 -50.20 46.79 -28.46
C GLY A 763 -51.24 47.85 -28.10
N ALA A 764 -51.37 48.19 -26.81
CA ALA A 764 -52.26 49.27 -26.36
C ALA A 764 -51.79 50.66 -26.82
N GLN A 765 -50.48 50.92 -26.78
CA GLN A 765 -49.90 52.17 -27.29
C GLN A 765 -50.06 52.31 -28.81
N GLU A 766 -49.91 51.21 -29.54
CA GLU A 766 -50.14 51.16 -30.98
C GLU A 766 -51.60 51.48 -31.32
N GLU A 767 -52.57 50.88 -30.62
CA GLU A 767 -53.99 51.17 -30.85
C GLU A 767 -54.30 52.65 -30.65
N LEU A 768 -53.77 53.26 -29.59
CA LEU A 768 -53.90 54.70 -29.33
C LEU A 768 -53.22 55.54 -30.41
N ALA A 769 -52.03 55.13 -30.86
CA ALA A 769 -51.29 55.83 -31.89
C ALA A 769 -51.95 55.75 -33.26
N LEU A 770 -52.60 54.63 -33.59
CA LEU A 770 -53.39 54.47 -34.80
C LEU A 770 -54.61 55.38 -34.78
N LYS A 771 -55.34 55.45 -33.66
CA LYS A 771 -56.46 56.40 -33.48
C LYS A 771 -55.99 57.85 -33.59
N LEU A 772 -54.83 58.17 -33.00
CA LEU A 772 -54.21 59.49 -33.12
C LEU A 772 -53.84 59.81 -34.57
N ARG A 773 -53.31 58.84 -35.33
CA ARG A 773 -53.00 58.98 -36.76
C ARG A 773 -54.25 59.21 -37.59
N GLU A 774 -55.30 58.42 -37.40
CA GLU A 774 -56.57 58.60 -38.11
C GLU A 774 -57.20 59.97 -37.82
N SER A 775 -57.18 60.40 -36.55
CA SER A 775 -57.62 61.76 -36.18
C SER A 775 -56.72 62.84 -36.80
N GLY A 776 -55.40 62.64 -36.83
CA GLY A 776 -54.46 63.53 -37.48
C GLY A 776 -54.69 63.65 -38.99
N ASP A 777 -54.94 62.54 -39.67
CA ASP A 777 -55.26 62.53 -41.11
C ASP A 777 -56.57 63.27 -41.40
N LEU A 778 -57.60 63.08 -40.57
CA LEU A 778 -58.87 63.81 -40.70
C LEU A 778 -58.72 65.32 -40.47
N ARG A 779 -57.97 65.72 -39.43
CA ARG A 779 -57.68 67.13 -39.14
C ARG A 779 -56.88 67.80 -40.26
N TYR A 780 -55.95 67.08 -40.88
CA TYR A 780 -55.20 67.59 -42.04
C TYR A 780 -56.12 67.78 -43.26
N GLN A 781 -57.02 66.84 -43.54
CA GLN A 781 -57.99 66.97 -44.63
C GLN A 781 -58.96 68.14 -44.43
N GLN A 782 -59.27 68.49 -43.17
CA GLN A 782 -60.10 69.64 -42.81
C GLN A 782 -59.33 70.97 -42.81
N GLY A 783 -57.99 70.95 -42.90
CA GLY A 783 -57.13 72.13 -42.87
C GLY A 783 -56.74 72.61 -41.47
N ASP A 784 -57.01 71.82 -40.42
CA ASP A 784 -56.77 72.19 -39.01
C ASP A 784 -55.31 72.05 -38.56
N ILE A 785 -54.49 71.26 -39.28
CA ILE A 785 -53.07 71.02 -38.99
C ILE A 785 -52.24 71.09 -40.28
N ASP A 786 -50.95 71.38 -40.16
CA ASP A 786 -50.03 71.43 -41.30
C ASP A 786 -49.50 70.03 -41.68
N GLN A 787 -48.81 69.94 -42.83
CA GLN A 787 -48.26 68.67 -43.30
C GLN A 787 -47.16 68.14 -42.37
N THR A 788 -46.46 69.02 -41.66
CA THR A 788 -45.38 68.68 -40.72
C THR A 788 -45.93 67.94 -39.51
N GLU A 789 -46.97 68.47 -38.88
CA GLU A 789 -47.66 67.85 -37.74
C GLU A 789 -48.27 66.51 -38.13
N ARG A 790 -48.90 66.43 -39.31
CA ARG A 790 -49.42 65.16 -39.84
C ARG A 790 -48.31 64.12 -39.98
N ASN A 791 -47.18 64.49 -40.58
CA ASN A 791 -46.06 63.58 -40.76
C ASN A 791 -45.46 63.15 -39.42
N MET A 792 -45.36 64.05 -38.44
CA MET A 792 -44.86 63.73 -37.10
C MET A 792 -45.76 62.71 -36.39
N ILE A 793 -47.09 62.88 -36.47
CA ILE A 793 -48.06 61.90 -35.93
C ILE A 793 -47.94 60.55 -36.66
N ALA A 794 -47.81 60.57 -38.00
CA ALA A 794 -47.63 59.35 -38.79
C ALA A 794 -46.32 58.62 -38.45
N THR A 795 -45.22 59.34 -38.23
CA THR A 795 -43.94 58.78 -37.80
C THR A 795 -44.04 58.17 -36.39
N LEU A 796 -44.68 58.85 -35.44
CA LEU A 796 -44.90 58.31 -34.09
C LEU A 796 -45.73 57.02 -34.13
N ALA A 797 -46.79 56.99 -34.94
CA ALA A 797 -47.61 55.78 -35.12
C ALA A 797 -46.82 54.63 -35.77
N ALA A 798 -45.98 54.91 -36.77
CA ALA A 798 -45.11 53.92 -37.38
C ALA A 798 -44.03 53.39 -36.42
N GLU A 799 -43.46 54.26 -35.58
CA GLU A 799 -42.51 53.85 -34.54
C GLU A 799 -43.17 52.91 -33.52
N LEU A 800 -44.35 53.28 -33.01
CA LEU A 800 -45.09 52.45 -32.04
C LEU A 800 -45.56 51.12 -32.65
N HIS A 801 -45.97 51.12 -33.92
CA HIS A 801 -46.23 49.89 -34.67
C HIS A 801 -45.00 48.98 -34.74
N THR A 802 -43.82 49.54 -35.01
CA THR A 802 -42.56 48.78 -35.06
C THR A 802 -42.21 48.20 -33.69
N ARG A 803 -42.39 48.96 -32.61
CA ARG A 803 -42.17 48.47 -31.23
C ARG A 803 -43.16 47.38 -30.84
N SER A 804 -44.43 47.51 -31.25
CA SER A 804 -45.45 46.47 -31.05
C SER A 804 -45.10 45.17 -31.78
N LEU A 805 -44.64 45.25 -33.03
CA LEU A 805 -44.13 44.08 -33.76
C LEU A 805 -42.92 43.45 -33.07
N GLN A 806 -41.95 44.25 -32.62
CA GLN A 806 -40.80 43.74 -31.87
C GLN A 806 -41.22 43.04 -30.56
N ALA A 807 -42.15 43.63 -29.82
CA ALA A 807 -42.66 43.06 -28.59
C ALA A 807 -43.48 41.79 -28.83
N ARG A 808 -44.17 41.69 -29.96
CA ARG A 808 -44.85 40.46 -30.39
C ARG A 808 -43.86 39.34 -30.66
N GLU A 809 -42.81 39.61 -31.43
CA GLU A 809 -41.74 38.63 -31.70
C GLU A 809 -41.02 38.23 -30.40
N GLU A 810 -40.75 39.19 -29.51
CA GLU A 810 -40.15 38.93 -28.21
C GLU A 810 -41.05 38.04 -27.33
N MET A 811 -42.36 38.22 -27.43
CA MET A 811 -43.36 37.41 -26.74
C MET A 811 -43.46 35.99 -27.31
N GLU A 812 -43.46 35.83 -28.64
CA GLU A 812 -43.40 34.53 -29.28
C GLU A 812 -42.09 33.80 -28.91
N LEU A 813 -40.96 34.49 -28.95
CA LEU A 813 -39.66 33.96 -28.50
C LEU A 813 -39.68 33.55 -27.03
N ALA A 814 -40.28 34.38 -26.17
CA ALA A 814 -40.42 34.05 -24.75
C ALA A 814 -41.28 32.81 -24.53
N SER A 815 -42.34 32.63 -25.33
CA SER A 815 -43.19 31.43 -25.30
C SER A 815 -42.41 30.17 -25.72
N HIS A 816 -41.61 30.25 -26.79
CA HIS A 816 -40.76 29.15 -27.23
C HIS A 816 -39.66 28.84 -26.22
N ARG A 817 -39.02 29.87 -25.67
CA ARG A 817 -38.00 29.73 -24.62
C ARG A 817 -38.57 29.09 -23.37
N PHE A 818 -39.80 29.45 -22.99
CA PHE A 818 -40.50 28.86 -21.86
C PHE A 818 -40.88 27.40 -22.10
N ALA A 819 -41.48 27.09 -23.24
CA ALA A 819 -41.78 25.71 -23.63
C ALA A 819 -40.51 24.84 -23.71
N TRP A 820 -39.42 25.39 -24.25
CA TRP A 820 -38.11 24.75 -24.32
C TRP A 820 -37.49 24.52 -22.95
N ALA A 821 -37.51 25.52 -22.06
CA ALA A 821 -37.03 25.38 -20.69
C ALA A 821 -37.83 24.33 -19.91
N CYS A 822 -39.13 24.22 -20.18
CA CYS A 822 -39.98 23.16 -19.61
C CYS A 822 -39.77 21.80 -20.27
N TYR A 823 -39.03 21.69 -21.38
CA TYR A 823 -38.89 20.48 -22.18
C TYR A 823 -40.23 19.75 -22.41
N ALA A 824 -41.31 20.52 -22.52
CA ALA A 824 -42.64 19.95 -22.69
C ALA A 824 -42.76 19.39 -24.11
N GLY A 825 -43.32 18.18 -24.24
CA GLY A 825 -43.61 17.59 -25.56
C GLY A 825 -44.71 18.32 -26.32
N GLU A 826 -45.37 19.27 -25.66
CA GLU A 826 -46.46 20.10 -26.15
C GLU A 826 -46.17 21.56 -25.81
N GLN A 827 -46.71 22.48 -26.61
CA GLN A 827 -46.48 23.90 -26.40
C GLN A 827 -47.25 24.37 -25.16
N VAL A 828 -46.52 24.68 -24.09
CA VAL A 828 -47.05 25.12 -22.79
C VAL A 828 -46.85 26.61 -22.60
N VAL A 829 -47.80 27.22 -21.89
CA VAL A 829 -47.84 28.67 -21.68
C VAL A 829 -48.15 28.94 -20.20
N PRO A 830 -47.53 29.96 -19.57
CA PRO A 830 -47.87 30.36 -18.21
C PRO A 830 -49.34 30.73 -18.06
N ASN A 831 -50.00 30.17 -17.04
CA ASN A 831 -51.39 30.48 -16.68
C ASN A 831 -51.54 31.83 -15.95
N ASP A 832 -50.48 32.29 -15.28
CA ASP A 832 -50.46 33.56 -14.57
C ASP A 832 -49.60 34.57 -15.32
N SER A 833 -50.22 35.67 -15.75
CA SER A 833 -49.57 36.79 -16.41
C SER A 833 -49.22 37.92 -15.43
N SER A 834 -49.46 37.79 -14.13
CA SER A 834 -49.13 38.82 -13.15
C SER A 834 -47.62 38.95 -12.93
N LEU A 835 -47.09 40.17 -13.07
CA LEU A 835 -45.68 40.46 -12.83
C LEU A 835 -45.52 40.89 -11.38
N ALA A 836 -45.06 39.98 -10.52
CA ALA A 836 -44.79 40.31 -9.13
C ALA A 836 -43.57 41.25 -9.06
N VAL A 837 -43.77 42.48 -8.57
CA VAL A 837 -42.68 43.40 -8.28
C VAL A 837 -41.86 42.79 -7.14
N LEU A 838 -40.59 42.45 -7.41
CA LEU A 838 -39.69 41.96 -6.37
C LEU A 838 -39.41 43.12 -5.39
N PRO A 839 -39.85 43.05 -4.12
CA PRO A 839 -39.46 44.05 -3.15
C PRO A 839 -37.98 43.82 -2.83
N LEU A 840 -37.09 44.61 -3.42
CA LEU A 840 -35.70 44.66 -2.99
C LEU A 840 -35.67 45.25 -1.58
N SER A 841 -35.49 44.39 -0.58
CA SER A 841 -35.21 44.83 0.79
C SER A 841 -33.80 45.44 0.81
N LEU A 842 -33.64 46.61 1.43
CA LEU A 842 -32.34 47.29 1.55
C LEU A 842 -31.27 46.46 2.29
N GLN A 843 -31.65 45.35 2.93
CA GLN A 843 -30.74 44.44 3.63
C GLN A 843 -29.98 43.48 2.70
N ASP A 844 -30.45 43.25 1.46
CA ASP A 844 -29.81 42.32 0.52
C ASP A 844 -28.64 42.93 -0.27
N ARG A 845 -28.16 44.13 0.12
CA ARG A 845 -26.96 44.78 -0.43
C ARG A 845 -25.64 44.37 0.23
N MET A 846 -25.66 43.48 1.21
CA MET A 846 -24.45 42.90 1.80
C MET A 846 -24.35 41.41 1.50
N LEU A 847 -24.05 41.07 0.26
CA LEU A 847 -23.37 39.83 -0.15
C LEU A 847 -22.74 40.00 -1.53
#